data_AF-A0A7S2WJB5-F1
#
_entry.id   AF-A0A7S2WJB5-F1
#
_cell.length_a   1.000
_cell.length_b   1.000
_cell.length_c   1.000
_cell.angle_alpha   90.00
_cell.angle_beta   90.00
_cell.angle_gamma   90.00
#
_symmetry.space_group_name_H-M   'P 1'
#
loop_
_entity.id
_entity.type
_entity.pdbx_description
1 polymer ?
#
loop_
_entity_poly.entity_id
_entity_poly.type
_entity_poly.pdbx_seq_one_letter_code
_entity_poly.pdbx_strand_id
1 'polypeptide(L)'
;FPTMTCCDLDPSWELLDKGPIRTQLKESVLHYLRKRFQIGTSEIFGMLKTHSRLSGYGVQNNILPTLNALQTRLNLSSRELRKLISRMPSMIGVSVDNSKESSSLDKKINFFLNEALMHQDELKKAILKQPSLLQYSVDLSLRPKMMFLVENLSIPVELISRIILLAPSVMGLSLEQNIKPTVNTIADLCDLSNEEVGNLIVTSPPILTLSLKRKIEPCLIKLSTLLRISTATELGHIIQSAPRILLQGVESSLIPKFEMIKAALEEESLFYGESSITDERLAKAAATILKKNTALLVTTNSILKSRLEKYLENPDVTVTDALKPQRIGRKKKFNANIDLTNDSEKVCRCRPVVQFSKDTLEVINIFPSVEEAANQLEISKSSIYSACNQGRLLKGKAFTYAGNNTSSLNNMTIEGKAIISVNFTGKVNRIINNVPDNVLKIERLNDSLQIEKFYPYNEGQTIVDSNKAISIIAFVAGKTFPADDINLVRGTRKAGGMVIHFPQINEESAQKLKSAASTSFGMIMPEVENGSNFKNSVILVGFPFLRPSRNRCELYACHGALKVILQMLKCTSDLGEGIEQKDILIEICTESSYAWNLLKDTESILRWGSAETLKEFIFDGDGPKELANPDLLYPLSKIVYNIVTGNVKDKQGNKTKIGKRVKIKFSHSQEVLQSRVEGRYLTEINSRAKDAAIWQFNRLKQ
;
A
#
# COMPACT_ATOMS: atom_id res chain seq x y z
N PHE A 1 -7.76 -27.26 -16.72
CA PHE A 1 -6.67 -27.61 -15.79
C PHE A 1 -6.20 -26.36 -15.04
N PRO A 2 -5.91 -26.43 -13.74
CA PRO A 2 -5.27 -25.32 -13.03
C PRO A 2 -3.84 -25.14 -13.56
N THR A 3 -3.49 -23.94 -14.01
CA THR A 3 -2.20 -23.67 -14.66
C THR A 3 -1.03 -23.98 -13.72
N MET A 4 -0.16 -24.92 -14.11
CA MET A 4 1.08 -25.22 -13.40
C MET A 4 2.08 -24.09 -13.57
N THR A 5 1.99 -23.08 -12.71
CA THR A 5 2.99 -22.01 -12.59
C THR A 5 4.36 -22.64 -12.36
N CYS A 6 5.40 -22.23 -13.09
CA CYS A 6 6.76 -22.65 -12.78
C CYS A 6 7.19 -22.11 -11.40
N CYS A 7 8.08 -22.82 -10.72
CA CYS A 7 8.82 -22.20 -9.62
C CYS A 7 10.01 -21.46 -10.19
N ASP A 8 10.14 -20.18 -9.83
CA ASP A 8 11.26 -19.34 -10.23
C ASP A 8 12.29 -19.16 -9.10
N LEU A 9 12.10 -19.85 -7.97
CA LEU A 9 13.01 -19.88 -6.83
C LEU A 9 13.97 -21.05 -6.97
N ASP A 10 15.25 -20.73 -7.11
CA ASP A 10 16.40 -21.66 -7.24
C ASP A 10 16.37 -22.79 -6.18
N PRO A 11 16.42 -24.08 -6.56
CA PRO A 11 16.37 -25.21 -5.62
C PRO A 11 17.60 -25.24 -4.70
N SER A 12 17.54 -24.47 -3.61
CA SER A 12 18.48 -24.54 -2.49
C SER A 12 18.38 -25.94 -1.85
N TRP A 13 19.29 -26.83 -2.24
CA TRP A 13 19.33 -28.23 -1.81
C TRP A 13 19.67 -28.41 -0.32
N GLU A 14 20.08 -27.33 0.37
CA GLU A 14 20.42 -27.28 1.80
C GLU A 14 19.37 -27.88 2.77
N LEU A 15 18.12 -28.06 2.31
CA LEU A 15 17.07 -28.77 3.05
C LEU A 15 17.32 -30.29 3.20
N LEU A 16 18.27 -30.87 2.46
CA LEU A 16 18.64 -32.28 2.55
C LEU A 16 19.76 -32.56 3.57
N ASP A 17 20.65 -31.59 3.84
CA ASP A 17 21.90 -31.86 4.59
C ASP A 17 21.93 -31.32 6.02
N LYS A 18 20.97 -30.47 6.42
CA LYS A 18 21.01 -29.71 7.69
C LYS A 18 19.80 -29.95 8.61
N GLY A 19 19.38 -31.20 8.77
CA GLY A 19 18.35 -31.57 9.76
C GLY A 19 18.15 -33.07 9.95
N PRO A 20 17.63 -33.52 11.11
CA PRO A 20 17.39 -34.93 11.38
C PRO A 20 16.40 -35.51 10.36
N ILE A 21 16.65 -36.74 9.90
CA ILE A 21 16.03 -37.38 8.72
C ILE A 21 14.48 -37.25 8.65
N ARG A 22 13.79 -37.20 9.80
CA ARG A 22 12.32 -37.02 9.88
C ARG A 22 11.80 -35.66 9.40
N THR A 23 12.64 -34.63 9.25
CA THR A 23 12.24 -33.28 8.80
C THR A 23 12.50 -32.97 7.33
N GLN A 24 13.05 -33.92 6.56
CA GLN A 24 13.37 -33.70 5.15
C GLN A 24 12.15 -33.92 4.24
N LEU A 25 12.01 -33.13 3.17
CA LEU A 25 10.96 -33.30 2.16
C LEU A 25 11.49 -34.13 1.00
N LYS A 26 10.67 -35.06 0.50
CA LYS A 26 10.91 -35.73 -0.79
C LYS A 26 11.05 -34.67 -1.89
N GLU A 27 12.07 -34.80 -2.73
CA GLU A 27 12.39 -33.82 -3.78
C GLU A 27 11.17 -33.49 -4.66
N SER A 28 10.41 -34.50 -5.08
CA SER A 28 9.20 -34.31 -5.89
C SER A 28 8.11 -33.50 -5.17
N VAL A 29 7.99 -33.63 -3.84
CA VAL A 29 7.10 -32.82 -3.01
C VAL A 29 7.62 -31.39 -2.89
N LEU A 30 8.92 -31.23 -2.65
CA LEU A 30 9.58 -29.93 -2.57
C LEU A 30 9.40 -29.16 -3.88
N HIS A 31 9.73 -29.78 -5.01
CA HIS A 31 9.53 -29.21 -6.35
C HIS A 31 8.06 -28.89 -6.61
N TYR A 32 7.12 -29.81 -6.33
CA TYR A 32 5.69 -29.58 -6.58
C TYR A 32 5.12 -28.42 -5.75
N LEU A 33 5.42 -28.35 -4.44
CA LEU A 33 4.94 -27.26 -3.57
C LEU A 33 5.55 -25.91 -3.99
N ARG A 34 6.86 -25.90 -4.27
CA ARG A 34 7.56 -24.72 -4.81
C ARG A 34 6.93 -24.27 -6.13
N LYS A 35 6.63 -25.19 -7.05
CA LYS A 35 5.98 -24.93 -8.35
C LYS A 35 4.55 -24.39 -8.18
N ARG A 36 3.70 -25.08 -7.40
CA ARG A 36 2.28 -24.76 -7.22
C ARG A 36 2.02 -23.44 -6.48
N PHE A 37 2.94 -23.04 -5.59
CA PHE A 37 2.73 -21.86 -4.73
C PHE A 37 3.72 -20.70 -4.95
N GLN A 38 4.93 -20.98 -5.47
CA GLN A 38 6.08 -20.08 -5.45
C GLN A 38 6.37 -19.65 -3.99
N ILE A 39 6.89 -20.60 -3.20
CA ILE A 39 7.22 -20.44 -1.77
C ILE A 39 8.72 -20.64 -1.51
N GLY A 40 9.28 -19.81 -0.64
CA GLY A 40 10.70 -19.82 -0.27
C GLY A 40 11.08 -20.95 0.69
N THR A 41 12.38 -21.20 0.84
CA THR A 41 12.93 -22.17 1.80
C THR A 41 12.52 -21.85 3.24
N SER A 42 12.51 -20.57 3.61
CA SER A 42 12.04 -20.07 4.92
C SER A 42 10.57 -20.38 5.18
N GLU A 43 9.69 -20.18 4.19
CA GLU A 43 8.26 -20.53 4.28
C GLU A 43 8.09 -22.06 4.43
N ILE A 44 8.83 -22.85 3.65
CA ILE A 44 8.80 -24.31 3.68
C ILE A 44 9.29 -24.85 5.04
N PHE A 45 10.34 -24.25 5.62
CA PHE A 45 10.80 -24.58 6.96
C PHE A 45 9.75 -24.23 8.03
N GLY A 46 9.06 -23.09 7.91
CA GLY A 46 7.91 -22.74 8.74
C GLY A 46 6.76 -23.76 8.64
N MET A 47 6.50 -24.28 7.44
CA MET A 47 5.50 -25.33 7.22
C MET A 47 5.92 -26.67 7.87
N LEU A 48 7.20 -27.05 7.76
CA LEU A 48 7.73 -28.27 8.38
C LEU A 48 7.75 -28.19 9.92
N LYS A 49 8.14 -27.03 10.48
CA LYS A 49 8.16 -26.78 11.92
C LYS A 49 6.75 -26.85 12.56
N THR A 50 5.71 -26.53 11.79
CA THR A 50 4.31 -26.58 12.25
C THR A 50 3.58 -27.88 11.90
N HIS A 51 4.03 -28.62 10.88
CA HIS A 51 3.42 -29.88 10.45
C HIS A 51 4.46 -30.87 9.91
N SER A 52 5.19 -31.54 10.81
CA SER A 52 6.25 -32.49 10.46
C SER A 52 5.79 -33.64 9.55
N ARG A 53 4.51 -34.04 9.60
CA ARG A 53 3.92 -35.05 8.70
C ARG A 53 3.95 -34.68 7.21
N LEU A 54 4.27 -33.43 6.86
CA LEU A 54 4.46 -32.99 5.47
C LEU A 54 5.53 -33.80 4.71
N SER A 55 6.54 -34.34 5.41
CA SER A 55 7.57 -35.24 4.83
C SER A 55 7.02 -36.59 4.35
N GLY A 56 5.93 -37.08 4.97
CA GLY A 56 5.30 -38.36 4.63
C GLY A 56 4.46 -38.31 3.34
N TYR A 57 3.82 -37.18 3.05
CA TYR A 57 2.83 -37.05 1.98
C TYR A 57 3.39 -37.27 0.57
N GLY A 58 2.61 -37.92 -0.29
CA GLY A 58 2.91 -38.10 -1.70
C GLY A 58 2.23 -37.05 -2.58
N VAL A 59 2.92 -36.57 -3.62
CA VAL A 59 2.38 -35.55 -4.55
C VAL A 59 1.04 -36.01 -5.14
N GLN A 60 1.00 -37.19 -5.77
CA GLN A 60 -0.21 -37.69 -6.43
C GLN A 60 -1.29 -38.15 -5.44
N ASN A 61 -0.88 -38.73 -4.30
CA ASN A 61 -1.81 -39.45 -3.40
C ASN A 61 -2.44 -38.53 -2.35
N ASN A 62 -1.80 -37.41 -2.00
CA ASN A 62 -2.28 -36.51 -0.94
C ASN A 62 -2.30 -35.04 -1.40
N ILE A 63 -1.17 -34.54 -1.95
CA ILE A 63 -1.00 -33.09 -2.12
C ILE A 63 -1.81 -32.57 -3.32
N LEU A 64 -1.72 -33.19 -4.49
CA LEU A 64 -2.43 -32.78 -5.69
C LEU A 64 -3.97 -32.90 -5.53
N PRO A 65 -4.54 -34.01 -5.01
CA PRO A 65 -5.99 -34.14 -4.81
C PRO A 65 -6.52 -33.11 -3.82
N THR A 66 -5.93 -33.04 -2.61
CA THR A 66 -6.44 -32.18 -1.55
C THR A 66 -6.29 -30.70 -1.88
N LEU A 67 -5.19 -30.28 -2.52
CA LEU A 67 -5.05 -28.88 -2.97
C LEU A 67 -6.01 -28.51 -4.10
N ASN A 68 -6.28 -29.42 -5.04
CA ASN A 68 -7.24 -29.13 -6.12
C ASN A 68 -8.67 -29.08 -5.58
N ALA A 69 -9.07 -30.01 -4.70
CA ALA A 69 -10.39 -30.01 -4.07
C ALA A 69 -10.60 -28.80 -3.16
N LEU A 70 -9.61 -28.40 -2.36
CA LEU A 70 -9.66 -27.15 -1.60
C LEU A 70 -9.77 -25.93 -2.52
N GLN A 71 -9.12 -25.94 -3.70
CA GLN A 71 -9.19 -24.80 -4.62
C GLN A 71 -10.56 -24.69 -5.31
N THR A 72 -11.13 -25.80 -5.79
CA THR A 72 -12.40 -25.80 -6.52
C THR A 72 -13.59 -25.60 -5.58
N ARG A 73 -13.70 -26.40 -4.51
CA ARG A 73 -14.87 -26.45 -3.63
C ARG A 73 -15.05 -25.19 -2.78
N LEU A 74 -13.99 -24.41 -2.57
CA LEU A 74 -14.00 -23.13 -1.86
C LEU A 74 -13.81 -21.92 -2.79
N ASN A 75 -13.73 -22.14 -4.11
CA ASN A 75 -13.47 -21.11 -5.14
C ASN A 75 -12.31 -20.15 -4.77
N LEU A 76 -11.12 -20.71 -4.55
CA LEU A 76 -9.92 -19.98 -4.13
C LEU A 76 -9.04 -19.59 -5.33
N SER A 77 -8.54 -18.36 -5.35
CA SER A 77 -7.38 -18.02 -6.18
C SER A 77 -6.14 -18.78 -5.71
N SER A 78 -5.16 -19.00 -6.60
CA SER A 78 -3.91 -19.66 -6.25
C SER A 78 -3.12 -18.91 -5.15
N ARG A 79 -3.34 -17.60 -5.01
CA ARG A 79 -2.79 -16.77 -3.92
C ARG A 79 -3.47 -17.05 -2.57
N GLU A 80 -4.79 -17.23 -2.57
CA GLU A 80 -5.54 -17.58 -1.36
C GLU A 80 -5.27 -19.02 -0.92
N LEU A 81 -5.15 -19.97 -1.87
CA LEU A 81 -4.72 -21.33 -1.57
C LEU A 81 -3.31 -21.35 -0.98
N ARG A 82 -2.34 -20.60 -1.53
CA ARG A 82 -1.01 -20.39 -0.91
C ARG A 82 -1.14 -19.88 0.53
N LYS A 83 -1.92 -18.80 0.74
CA LYS A 83 -2.12 -18.19 2.07
C LYS A 83 -2.76 -19.15 3.08
N LEU A 84 -3.72 -19.98 2.66
CA LEU A 84 -4.35 -21.02 3.46
C LEU A 84 -3.30 -22.04 3.95
N ILE A 85 -2.55 -22.60 3.00
CA ILE A 85 -1.65 -23.73 3.23
C ILE A 85 -0.36 -23.31 3.96
N SER A 86 0.20 -22.14 3.65
CA SER A 86 1.33 -21.57 4.40
C SER A 86 0.96 -21.22 5.85
N ARG A 87 -0.32 -20.91 6.13
CA ARG A 87 -0.79 -20.64 7.50
C ARG A 87 -1.17 -21.90 8.27
N MET A 88 -1.64 -22.96 7.60
CA MET A 88 -1.99 -24.22 8.26
C MET A 88 -1.72 -25.43 7.34
N PRO A 89 -0.47 -25.94 7.30
CA PRO A 89 -0.06 -26.98 6.34
C PRO A 89 -0.76 -28.32 6.55
N SER A 90 -1.28 -28.57 7.76
CA SER A 90 -2.07 -29.75 8.09
C SER A 90 -3.37 -29.88 7.27
N MET A 91 -3.80 -28.82 6.58
CA MET A 91 -4.86 -28.89 5.56
C MET A 91 -4.55 -29.85 4.41
N ILE A 92 -3.28 -30.11 4.09
CA ILE A 92 -2.88 -31.09 3.08
C ILE A 92 -3.27 -32.52 3.50
N GLY A 93 -3.38 -32.77 4.81
CA GLY A 93 -3.77 -34.07 5.37
C GLY A 93 -5.27 -34.33 5.49
N VAL A 94 -6.14 -33.44 4.98
CA VAL A 94 -7.59 -33.68 4.96
C VAL A 94 -7.92 -34.75 3.92
N SER A 95 -8.70 -35.77 4.31
CA SER A 95 -9.11 -36.84 3.41
C SER A 95 -10.07 -36.33 2.33
N VAL A 96 -9.64 -36.46 1.08
CA VAL A 96 -10.40 -36.16 -0.13
C VAL A 96 -10.54 -37.48 -0.89
N ASP A 97 -11.48 -38.28 -0.43
CA ASP A 97 -11.83 -39.58 -1.00
C ASP A 97 -12.41 -39.36 -2.41
N ASN A 98 -11.71 -39.82 -3.46
CA ASN A 98 -12.17 -39.70 -4.85
C ASN A 98 -13.25 -40.74 -5.23
N SER A 99 -13.59 -41.66 -4.33
CA SER A 99 -14.42 -42.85 -4.60
C SER A 99 -15.76 -42.87 -3.84
N LYS A 100 -16.12 -41.78 -3.15
CA LYS A 100 -17.38 -41.66 -2.40
C LYS A 100 -18.01 -40.29 -2.66
N GLU A 101 -19.33 -40.26 -2.77
CA GLU A 101 -20.13 -39.08 -3.18
C GLU A 101 -20.12 -37.92 -2.16
N SER A 102 -19.47 -38.07 -1.02
CA SER A 102 -19.27 -37.01 -0.02
C SER A 102 -18.03 -37.30 0.84
N SER A 103 -16.90 -36.69 0.51
CA SER A 103 -15.67 -36.80 1.30
C SER A 103 -15.78 -36.03 2.63
N SER A 104 -14.81 -36.22 3.54
CA SER A 104 -14.79 -35.50 4.84
C SER A 104 -14.76 -33.97 4.67
N LEU A 105 -14.15 -33.48 3.58
CA LEU A 105 -14.15 -32.06 3.22
C LEU A 105 -15.54 -31.59 2.78
N ASP A 106 -16.27 -32.39 2.00
CA ASP A 106 -17.59 -32.03 1.47
C ASP A 106 -18.64 -31.93 2.57
N LYS A 107 -18.65 -32.90 3.49
CA LYS A 107 -19.54 -32.86 4.66
C LYS A 107 -19.38 -31.58 5.49
N LYS A 108 -18.14 -31.07 5.62
CA LYS A 108 -17.84 -29.84 6.35
C LYS A 108 -18.22 -28.58 5.57
N ILE A 109 -18.00 -28.56 4.26
CA ILE A 109 -18.42 -27.44 3.40
C ILE A 109 -19.96 -27.37 3.37
N ASN A 110 -20.64 -28.51 3.17
CA ASN A 110 -22.09 -28.60 3.16
C ASN A 110 -22.71 -28.22 4.52
N PHE A 111 -22.07 -28.58 5.65
CA PHE A 111 -22.47 -28.07 6.97
C PHE A 111 -22.50 -26.54 7.00
N PHE A 112 -21.42 -25.87 6.59
CA PHE A 112 -21.38 -24.41 6.63
C PHE A 112 -22.33 -23.74 5.62
N LEU A 113 -22.48 -24.29 4.41
CA LEU A 113 -23.36 -23.72 3.39
C LEU A 113 -24.84 -23.97 3.68
N ASN A 114 -25.21 -25.18 4.11
CA ASN A 114 -26.59 -25.64 4.16
C ASN A 114 -27.17 -25.68 5.59
N GLU A 115 -26.39 -26.11 6.60
CA GLU A 115 -26.85 -26.14 7.99
C GLU A 115 -26.65 -24.77 8.69
N ALA A 116 -25.54 -24.08 8.42
CA ALA A 116 -25.22 -22.76 8.99
C ALA A 116 -25.50 -21.57 8.03
N LEU A 117 -26.18 -21.83 6.90
CA LEU A 117 -26.67 -20.85 5.92
C LEU A 117 -25.63 -19.81 5.44
N MET A 118 -24.35 -20.17 5.35
CA MET A 118 -23.30 -19.25 4.90
C MET A 118 -23.25 -19.14 3.38
N HIS A 119 -23.10 -17.92 2.84
CA HIS A 119 -22.78 -17.78 1.42
C HIS A 119 -21.33 -18.23 1.12
N GLN A 120 -21.10 -18.75 -0.09
CA GLN A 120 -19.80 -19.28 -0.53
C GLN A 120 -18.62 -18.30 -0.32
N ASP A 121 -18.84 -17.00 -0.58
CA ASP A 121 -17.81 -15.97 -0.33
C ASP A 121 -17.58 -15.67 1.15
N GLU A 122 -18.56 -15.89 2.03
CA GLU A 122 -18.42 -15.74 3.48
C GLU A 122 -17.70 -16.94 4.08
N LEU A 123 -18.05 -18.16 3.63
CA LEU A 123 -17.34 -19.38 3.98
C LEU A 123 -15.85 -19.29 3.58
N LYS A 124 -15.56 -18.84 2.35
CA LYS A 124 -14.19 -18.54 1.90
C LYS A 124 -13.48 -17.54 2.81
N LYS A 125 -14.12 -16.40 3.17
CA LYS A 125 -13.56 -15.40 4.08
C LYS A 125 -13.29 -15.97 5.49
N ALA A 126 -14.23 -16.77 6.02
CA ALA A 126 -14.12 -17.39 7.34
C ALA A 126 -12.98 -18.42 7.39
N ILE A 127 -12.86 -19.29 6.38
CA ILE A 127 -11.78 -20.29 6.28
C ILE A 127 -10.40 -19.63 6.08
N LEU A 128 -10.28 -18.59 5.24
CA LEU A 128 -9.02 -17.85 5.10
C LEU A 128 -8.63 -17.08 6.38
N LYS A 129 -9.62 -16.72 7.21
CA LYS A 129 -9.44 -16.11 8.53
C LYS A 129 -9.12 -17.14 9.62
N GLN A 130 -9.64 -18.37 9.53
CA GLN A 130 -9.39 -19.46 10.46
C GLN A 130 -9.46 -20.84 9.77
N PRO A 131 -8.34 -21.36 9.23
CA PRO A 131 -8.34 -22.60 8.46
C PRO A 131 -8.79 -23.86 9.23
N SER A 132 -8.72 -23.85 10.57
CA SER A 132 -9.11 -24.99 11.42
C SER A 132 -10.60 -25.32 11.39
N LEU A 133 -11.46 -24.43 10.85
CA LEU A 133 -12.88 -24.72 10.61
C LEU A 133 -13.09 -26.04 9.84
N LEU A 134 -12.18 -26.38 8.92
CA LEU A 134 -12.23 -27.61 8.11
C LEU A 134 -11.61 -28.84 8.80
N GLN A 135 -11.16 -28.73 10.05
CA GLN A 135 -10.58 -29.84 10.82
C GLN A 135 -11.53 -30.38 11.89
N TYR A 136 -12.45 -29.56 12.42
CA TYR A 136 -13.43 -30.00 13.40
C TYR A 136 -14.38 -31.07 12.83
N SER A 137 -14.81 -32.01 13.68
CA SER A 137 -15.86 -32.97 13.33
C SER A 137 -17.21 -32.26 13.22
N VAL A 138 -17.97 -32.54 12.17
CA VAL A 138 -19.32 -31.98 11.99
C VAL A 138 -20.20 -32.45 13.15
N ASP A 139 -20.35 -33.76 13.29
CA ASP A 139 -21.32 -34.38 14.18
C ASP A 139 -20.91 -34.29 15.67
N LEU A 140 -19.60 -34.38 15.96
CA LEU A 140 -19.09 -34.36 17.35
C LEU A 140 -18.67 -32.97 17.84
N SER A 141 -18.69 -31.92 17.00
CA SER A 141 -18.12 -30.63 17.41
C SER A 141 -18.76 -29.38 16.79
N LEU A 142 -19.19 -29.41 15.53
CA LEU A 142 -19.82 -28.25 14.89
C LEU A 142 -21.33 -28.22 15.17
N ARG A 143 -22.05 -29.31 14.89
CA ARG A 143 -23.50 -29.41 15.08
C ARG A 143 -23.93 -29.24 16.56
N PRO A 144 -23.25 -29.83 17.58
CA PRO A 144 -23.60 -29.60 18.97
C PRO A 144 -23.49 -28.13 19.42
N LYS A 145 -22.52 -27.36 18.87
CA LYS A 145 -22.44 -25.92 19.12
C LYS A 145 -23.56 -25.15 18.42
N MET A 146 -23.88 -25.54 17.19
CA MET A 146 -24.94 -24.90 16.39
C MET A 146 -26.31 -25.11 17.04
N MET A 147 -26.64 -26.34 17.45
CA MET A 147 -27.86 -26.65 18.21
C MET A 147 -27.90 -25.83 19.51
N PHE A 148 -26.82 -25.76 20.29
CA PHE A 148 -26.78 -24.91 21.48
C PHE A 148 -27.01 -23.42 21.19
N LEU A 149 -26.42 -22.87 20.12
CA LEU A 149 -26.64 -21.47 19.73
C LEU A 149 -28.10 -21.22 19.28
N VAL A 150 -28.70 -22.14 18.52
CA VAL A 150 -30.06 -21.97 17.97
C VAL A 150 -31.13 -22.28 19.01
N GLU A 151 -31.05 -23.44 19.67
CA GLU A 151 -32.09 -23.99 20.54
C GLU A 151 -32.00 -23.46 21.97
N ASN A 152 -30.80 -23.35 22.55
CA ASN A 152 -30.64 -22.93 23.94
C ASN A 152 -30.55 -21.40 24.11
N LEU A 153 -30.11 -20.67 23.08
CA LEU A 153 -30.00 -19.19 23.08
C LEU A 153 -31.01 -18.50 22.14
N SER A 154 -31.94 -19.24 21.54
CA SER A 154 -32.96 -18.73 20.60
C SER A 154 -32.39 -17.93 19.41
N ILE A 155 -31.15 -18.21 18.95
CA ILE A 155 -30.53 -17.45 17.85
C ILE A 155 -31.07 -17.96 16.50
N PRO A 156 -31.70 -17.12 15.66
CA PRO A 156 -32.10 -17.49 14.31
C PRO A 156 -30.93 -18.03 13.48
N VAL A 157 -31.16 -19.11 12.72
CA VAL A 157 -30.12 -19.86 11.99
C VAL A 157 -29.36 -18.98 11.01
N GLU A 158 -30.04 -18.01 10.41
CA GLU A 158 -29.51 -17.02 9.47
C GLU A 158 -28.39 -16.17 10.10
N LEU A 159 -28.41 -15.99 11.43
CA LEU A 159 -27.45 -15.19 12.18
C LEU A 159 -26.22 -16.00 12.67
N ILE A 160 -26.25 -17.33 12.54
CA ILE A 160 -25.10 -18.21 12.81
C ILE A 160 -23.97 -17.92 11.81
N SER A 161 -24.30 -17.69 10.53
CA SER A 161 -23.37 -17.27 9.48
C SER A 161 -22.48 -16.09 9.90
N ARG A 162 -23.10 -15.06 10.48
CA ARG A 162 -22.49 -13.84 11.02
C ARG A 162 -21.61 -14.12 12.23
N ILE A 163 -22.02 -15.01 13.15
CA ILE A 163 -21.20 -15.43 14.30
C ILE A 163 -19.90 -16.06 13.79
N ILE A 164 -19.98 -16.99 12.85
CA ILE A 164 -18.82 -17.68 12.27
C ILE A 164 -17.93 -16.71 11.48
N LEU A 165 -18.50 -15.78 10.70
CA LEU A 165 -17.72 -14.79 9.94
C LEU A 165 -16.97 -13.81 10.87
N LEU A 166 -17.61 -13.33 11.93
CA LEU A 166 -17.04 -12.36 12.87
C LEU A 166 -16.06 -12.99 13.87
N ALA A 167 -16.35 -14.18 14.40
CA ALA A 167 -15.52 -14.89 15.37
C ALA A 167 -15.43 -16.41 15.06
N PRO A 168 -14.76 -16.82 13.97
CA PRO A 168 -14.70 -18.24 13.56
C PRO A 168 -13.98 -19.14 14.58
N SER A 169 -13.19 -18.57 15.49
CA SER A 169 -12.59 -19.27 16.62
C SER A 169 -13.61 -19.84 17.61
N VAL A 170 -14.84 -19.30 17.68
CA VAL A 170 -15.92 -19.83 18.54
C VAL A 170 -16.21 -21.31 18.23
N MET A 171 -16.21 -21.69 16.96
CA MET A 171 -16.43 -23.09 16.54
C MET A 171 -15.32 -24.04 16.99
N GLY A 172 -14.15 -23.52 17.39
CA GLY A 172 -13.02 -24.27 17.92
C GLY A 172 -12.94 -24.35 19.45
N LEU A 173 -13.84 -23.69 20.18
CA LEU A 173 -13.90 -23.75 21.64
C LEU A 173 -14.55 -25.06 22.14
N SER A 174 -14.39 -25.38 23.41
CA SER A 174 -15.17 -26.43 24.07
C SER A 174 -16.58 -25.93 24.40
N LEU A 175 -17.61 -26.72 24.07
CA LEU A 175 -18.99 -26.38 24.40
C LEU A 175 -19.18 -26.37 25.93
N GLU A 176 -18.81 -27.46 26.59
CA GLU A 176 -18.98 -27.64 28.04
C GLU A 176 -17.98 -26.85 28.89
N GLN A 177 -16.75 -26.62 28.42
CA GLN A 177 -15.70 -25.99 29.22
C GLN A 177 -15.48 -24.49 28.90
N ASN A 178 -16.07 -23.96 27.83
CA ASN A 178 -15.92 -22.55 27.46
C ASN A 178 -17.26 -21.87 27.15
N ILE A 179 -18.02 -22.38 26.17
CA ILE A 179 -19.21 -21.69 25.66
C ILE A 179 -20.33 -21.65 26.72
N LYS A 180 -20.76 -22.82 27.22
CA LYS A 180 -21.80 -22.92 28.26
C LYS A 180 -21.43 -22.15 29.54
N PRO A 181 -20.24 -22.33 30.16
CA PRO A 181 -19.84 -21.53 31.33
C PRO A 181 -19.85 -20.02 31.07
N THR A 182 -19.42 -19.58 29.88
CA THR A 182 -19.42 -18.15 29.53
C THR A 182 -20.83 -17.60 29.35
N VAL A 183 -21.75 -18.38 28.76
CA VAL A 183 -23.17 -18.01 28.68
C VAL A 183 -23.77 -17.90 30.08
N ASN A 184 -23.67 -18.98 30.87
CA ASN A 184 -24.29 -19.06 32.19
C ASN A 184 -23.80 -17.92 33.09
N THR A 185 -22.49 -17.73 33.24
CA THR A 185 -21.95 -16.64 34.08
C THR A 185 -22.31 -15.24 33.58
N ILE A 186 -22.62 -15.04 32.28
CA ILE A 186 -23.18 -13.76 31.80
C ILE A 186 -24.66 -13.64 32.19
N ALA A 187 -25.47 -14.70 32.04
CA ALA A 187 -26.86 -14.74 32.49
C ALA A 187 -26.96 -14.51 34.01
N ASP A 188 -26.25 -15.31 34.81
CA ASP A 188 -26.27 -15.31 36.27
C ASP A 188 -25.85 -13.97 36.88
N LEU A 189 -24.79 -13.33 36.35
CA LEU A 189 -24.27 -12.06 36.89
C LEU A 189 -25.03 -10.82 36.40
N CYS A 190 -25.78 -10.93 35.31
CA CYS A 190 -26.47 -9.80 34.68
C CYS A 190 -28.01 -9.91 34.71
N ASP A 191 -28.55 -10.98 35.29
CA ASP A 191 -29.98 -11.32 35.32
C ASP A 191 -30.63 -11.22 33.93
N LEU A 192 -30.00 -11.92 32.96
CA LEU A 192 -30.40 -11.94 31.56
C LEU A 192 -30.93 -13.33 31.16
N SER A 193 -32.01 -13.36 30.39
CA SER A 193 -32.50 -14.58 29.76
C SER A 193 -31.52 -15.10 28.68
N ASN A 194 -31.60 -16.39 28.36
CA ASN A 194 -30.76 -16.99 27.33
C ASN A 194 -30.93 -16.33 25.94
N GLU A 195 -32.12 -15.85 25.61
CA GLU A 195 -32.39 -15.11 24.36
C GLU A 195 -31.68 -13.75 24.34
N GLU A 196 -31.65 -13.04 25.46
CA GLU A 196 -30.92 -11.77 25.59
C GLU A 196 -29.40 -11.99 25.50
N VAL A 197 -28.89 -13.08 26.08
CA VAL A 197 -27.49 -13.51 25.91
C VAL A 197 -27.22 -13.97 24.47
N GLY A 198 -28.18 -14.59 23.78
CA GLY A 198 -28.10 -14.90 22.35
C GLY A 198 -27.96 -13.63 21.49
N ASN A 199 -28.81 -12.64 21.73
CA ASN A 199 -28.76 -11.33 21.08
C ASN A 199 -27.44 -10.57 21.37
N LEU A 200 -26.91 -10.69 22.60
CA LEU A 200 -25.59 -10.18 22.98
C LEU A 200 -24.48 -10.80 22.11
N ILE A 201 -24.52 -12.12 21.94
CA ILE A 201 -23.55 -12.91 21.18
C ILE A 201 -23.65 -12.58 19.68
N VAL A 202 -24.84 -12.49 19.08
CA VAL A 202 -25.02 -12.04 17.68
C VAL A 202 -24.48 -10.61 17.46
N THR A 203 -24.60 -9.75 18.46
CA THR A 203 -24.14 -8.36 18.41
C THR A 203 -22.62 -8.24 18.51
N SER A 204 -21.98 -9.09 19.33
CA SER A 204 -20.52 -9.10 19.55
C SER A 204 -19.94 -10.51 19.75
N PRO A 205 -19.87 -11.34 18.70
CA PRO A 205 -19.43 -12.74 18.80
C PRO A 205 -18.07 -13.01 19.48
N PRO A 206 -17.07 -12.10 19.42
CA PRO A 206 -15.80 -12.31 20.12
C PRO A 206 -15.89 -12.42 21.65
N ILE A 207 -17.01 -12.06 22.31
CA ILE A 207 -17.18 -12.22 23.77
C ILE A 207 -16.92 -13.66 24.20
N LEU A 208 -17.47 -14.64 23.48
CA LEU A 208 -17.26 -16.08 23.75
C LEU A 208 -15.80 -16.53 23.64
N THR A 209 -14.93 -15.74 23.01
CA THR A 209 -13.49 -16.06 22.84
C THR A 209 -12.61 -15.50 23.96
N LEU A 210 -13.19 -14.77 24.92
CA LEU A 210 -12.49 -14.21 26.06
C LEU A 210 -12.28 -15.25 27.18
N SER A 211 -11.27 -15.02 28.01
CA SER A 211 -11.02 -15.85 29.20
C SER A 211 -11.97 -15.44 30.32
N LEU A 212 -13.00 -16.25 30.58
CA LEU A 212 -14.03 -16.03 31.62
C LEU A 212 -13.47 -15.42 32.92
N LYS A 213 -12.62 -16.17 33.63
CA LYS A 213 -12.01 -15.76 34.92
C LYS A 213 -11.00 -14.61 34.87
N ARG A 214 -10.48 -14.24 33.68
CA ARG A 214 -9.43 -13.21 33.53
C ARG A 214 -9.87 -11.97 32.76
N LYS A 215 -11.10 -11.96 32.24
CA LYS A 215 -11.66 -10.86 31.46
C LYS A 215 -13.14 -10.62 31.76
N ILE A 216 -13.99 -11.64 31.66
CA ILE A 216 -15.45 -11.43 31.78
C ILE A 216 -15.84 -11.19 33.23
N GLU A 217 -15.52 -12.12 34.15
CA GLU A 217 -15.83 -11.97 35.58
C GLU A 217 -15.22 -10.66 36.17
N PRO A 218 -13.92 -10.34 35.99
CA PRO A 218 -13.37 -9.10 36.55
C PRO A 218 -13.92 -7.83 35.90
N CYS A 219 -14.30 -7.88 34.61
CA CYS A 219 -14.92 -6.74 33.94
C CYS A 219 -16.33 -6.47 34.48
N LEU A 220 -17.15 -7.51 34.67
CA LEU A 220 -18.50 -7.36 35.23
C LEU A 220 -18.45 -6.85 36.67
N ILE A 221 -17.61 -7.45 37.52
CA ILE A 221 -17.44 -7.07 38.94
C ILE A 221 -16.90 -5.63 39.07
N LYS A 222 -15.88 -5.24 38.28
CA LYS A 222 -15.38 -3.86 38.33
C LYS A 222 -16.36 -2.86 37.72
N LEU A 223 -17.16 -3.25 36.73
CA LEU A 223 -18.19 -2.38 36.13
C LEU A 223 -19.32 -2.09 37.12
N SER A 224 -19.83 -3.11 37.83
CA SER A 224 -20.85 -2.90 38.86
C SER A 224 -20.33 -2.05 40.02
N THR A 225 -19.08 -2.27 40.44
CA THR A 225 -18.39 -1.46 41.45
C THR A 225 -18.26 0.01 41.02
N LEU A 226 -17.70 0.29 39.83
CA LEU A 226 -17.47 1.65 39.34
C LEU A 226 -18.77 2.40 39.07
N LEU A 227 -19.76 1.76 38.44
CA LEU A 227 -21.04 2.38 38.10
C LEU A 227 -22.04 2.37 39.28
N ARG A 228 -21.61 1.89 40.45
CA ARG A 228 -22.39 1.77 41.69
C ARG A 228 -23.78 1.16 41.41
N ILE A 229 -23.75 0.00 40.75
CA ILE A 229 -24.93 -0.76 40.35
C ILE A 229 -25.37 -1.64 41.51
N SER A 230 -26.66 -1.56 41.87
CA SER A 230 -27.24 -2.30 43.00
C SER A 230 -28.08 -3.52 42.59
N THR A 231 -28.43 -3.66 41.30
CA THR A 231 -29.20 -4.81 40.80
C THR A 231 -28.50 -5.44 39.58
N ALA A 232 -28.58 -6.76 39.46
CA ALA A 232 -28.04 -7.47 38.29
C ALA A 232 -28.73 -7.02 36.99
N THR A 233 -30.04 -6.75 37.01
CA THR A 233 -30.81 -6.20 35.89
C THR A 233 -30.28 -4.87 35.33
N GLU A 234 -29.83 -3.94 36.18
CA GLU A 234 -29.23 -2.68 35.72
C GLU A 234 -27.88 -2.92 35.02
N LEU A 235 -27.09 -3.90 35.48
CA LEU A 235 -25.90 -4.38 34.78
C LEU A 235 -26.27 -5.03 33.44
N GLY A 236 -27.30 -5.87 33.40
CA GLY A 236 -27.85 -6.49 32.20
C GLY A 236 -28.17 -5.47 31.11
N HIS A 237 -28.97 -4.46 31.41
CA HIS A 237 -29.31 -3.41 30.44
C HIS A 237 -28.09 -2.62 29.92
N ILE A 238 -27.08 -2.40 30.75
CA ILE A 238 -25.83 -1.75 30.33
C ILE A 238 -25.01 -2.67 29.41
N ILE A 239 -24.93 -3.97 29.72
CA ILE A 239 -24.23 -4.97 28.91
C ILE A 239 -24.95 -5.21 27.57
N GLN A 240 -26.28 -5.29 27.54
CA GLN A 240 -27.10 -5.30 26.32
C GLN A 240 -26.86 -4.05 25.45
N SER A 241 -26.85 -2.87 26.05
CA SER A 241 -26.65 -1.60 25.36
C SER A 241 -25.23 -1.42 24.80
N ALA A 242 -24.23 -2.00 25.47
CA ALA A 242 -22.82 -1.82 25.16
C ALA A 242 -22.00 -3.13 25.18
N PRO A 243 -22.36 -4.20 24.42
CA PRO A 243 -21.76 -5.54 24.59
C PRO A 243 -20.25 -5.59 24.42
N ARG A 244 -19.73 -4.65 23.61
CA ARG A 244 -18.30 -4.49 23.31
C ARG A 244 -17.46 -4.02 24.49
N ILE A 245 -18.07 -3.61 25.61
CA ILE A 245 -17.35 -3.24 26.82
C ILE A 245 -16.52 -4.40 27.38
N LEU A 246 -17.04 -5.64 27.30
CA LEU A 246 -16.36 -6.86 27.74
C LEU A 246 -15.07 -7.14 26.95
N LEU A 247 -14.93 -6.58 25.74
CA LEU A 247 -13.72 -6.70 24.92
C LEU A 247 -12.58 -5.77 25.38
N GLN A 248 -12.82 -4.87 26.33
CA GLN A 248 -11.87 -3.83 26.73
C GLN A 248 -11.01 -4.24 27.94
N GLY A 249 -9.92 -3.50 28.17
CA GLY A 249 -9.14 -3.62 29.39
C GLY A 249 -9.80 -2.86 30.53
N VAL A 250 -9.96 -3.52 31.67
CA VAL A 250 -10.45 -2.90 32.92
C VAL A 250 -9.49 -1.77 33.34
N GLU A 251 -8.24 -2.12 33.63
CA GLU A 251 -7.18 -1.17 34.02
C GLU A 251 -6.83 -0.16 32.91
N SER A 252 -6.83 -0.58 31.64
CA SER A 252 -6.35 0.27 30.53
C SER A 252 -7.42 1.09 29.81
N SER A 253 -8.71 0.89 30.13
CA SER A 253 -9.79 1.67 29.52
C SER A 253 -10.95 2.00 30.46
N LEU A 254 -11.47 1.04 31.24
CA LEU A 254 -12.64 1.32 32.09
C LEU A 254 -12.30 2.26 33.25
N ILE A 255 -11.22 1.99 33.98
CA ILE A 255 -10.79 2.86 35.09
C ILE A 255 -10.37 4.24 34.57
N PRO A 256 -9.49 4.40 33.55
CA PRO A 256 -9.15 5.71 33.01
C PRO A 256 -10.34 6.54 32.52
N LYS A 257 -11.40 5.92 31.97
CA LYS A 257 -12.63 6.63 31.59
C LYS A 257 -13.39 7.18 32.78
N PHE A 258 -13.43 6.41 33.87
CA PHE A 258 -14.08 6.83 35.11
C PHE A 258 -13.33 8.02 35.73
N GLU A 259 -12.01 7.88 35.91
CA GLU A 259 -11.19 8.95 36.50
C GLU A 259 -11.14 10.22 35.64
N MET A 260 -11.10 10.12 34.30
CA MET A 260 -11.16 11.31 33.44
C MET A 260 -12.48 12.08 33.54
N ILE A 261 -13.62 11.38 33.70
CA ILE A 261 -14.93 12.05 33.91
C ILE A 261 -15.00 12.63 35.33
N LYS A 262 -14.47 11.93 36.32
CA LYS A 262 -14.40 12.37 37.71
C LYS A 262 -13.56 13.65 37.87
N ALA A 263 -12.38 13.70 37.26
CA ALA A 263 -11.51 14.88 37.26
C ALA A 263 -12.14 16.08 36.55
N ALA A 264 -12.78 15.88 35.40
CA ALA A 264 -13.48 16.98 34.70
C ALA A 264 -14.66 17.55 35.52
N LEU A 265 -15.35 16.71 36.31
CA LEU A 265 -16.39 17.16 37.26
C LEU A 265 -15.79 17.90 38.46
N GLU A 266 -14.59 17.54 38.90
CA GLU A 266 -13.86 18.25 39.96
C GLU A 266 -13.43 19.64 39.49
N GLU A 267 -12.88 19.74 38.27
CA GLU A 267 -12.53 21.02 37.61
C GLU A 267 -13.77 21.91 37.38
N GLU A 268 -14.90 21.36 36.92
CA GLU A 268 -16.18 22.06 36.81
C GLU A 268 -16.65 22.61 38.18
N SER A 269 -16.53 21.82 39.25
CA SER A 269 -16.98 22.19 40.59
C SER A 269 -16.11 23.28 41.23
N LEU A 270 -14.80 23.24 40.98
CA LEU A 270 -13.86 24.29 41.39
C LEU A 270 -14.13 25.61 40.67
N PHE A 271 -14.50 25.57 39.37
CA PHE A 271 -14.85 26.76 38.60
C PHE A 271 -16.08 27.49 39.15
N TYR A 272 -17.11 26.75 39.62
CA TYR A 272 -18.28 27.31 40.29
C TYR A 272 -18.10 27.58 41.79
N GLY A 273 -16.92 27.30 42.37
CA GLY A 273 -16.56 27.68 43.73
C GLY A 273 -17.07 26.76 44.86
N GLU A 274 -17.54 25.54 44.56
CA GLU A 274 -17.93 24.59 45.62
C GLU A 274 -16.71 24.10 46.40
N SER A 275 -16.50 24.68 47.59
CA SER A 275 -15.38 24.31 48.46
C SER A 275 -15.64 22.96 49.16
N SER A 276 -14.98 21.91 48.66
CA SER A 276 -15.01 20.52 49.17
C SER A 276 -16.25 19.71 48.81
N ILE A 277 -16.37 19.32 47.53
CA ILE A 277 -17.19 18.16 47.14
C ILE A 277 -16.45 16.87 47.56
N THR A 278 -17.17 15.94 48.19
CA THR A 278 -16.59 14.64 48.56
C THR A 278 -16.36 13.74 47.35
N ASP A 279 -15.29 12.94 47.38
CA ASP A 279 -14.93 11.97 46.32
C ASP A 279 -16.11 11.07 45.91
N GLU A 280 -16.92 10.67 46.89
CA GLU A 280 -18.14 9.89 46.70
C GLU A 280 -19.22 10.61 45.87
N ARG A 281 -19.38 11.93 46.01
CA ARG A 281 -20.31 12.71 45.18
C ARG A 281 -19.83 12.76 43.72
N LEU A 282 -18.55 13.02 43.49
CA LEU A 282 -17.94 13.01 42.15
C LEU A 282 -18.05 11.63 41.49
N ALA A 283 -17.73 10.56 42.23
CA ALA A 283 -17.87 9.18 41.76
C ALA A 283 -19.35 8.83 41.42
N LYS A 284 -20.31 9.27 42.25
CA LYS A 284 -21.76 9.09 41.99
C LYS A 284 -22.23 9.86 40.75
N ALA A 285 -21.71 11.07 40.51
CA ALA A 285 -21.99 11.86 39.32
C ALA A 285 -21.39 11.21 38.05
N ALA A 286 -20.11 10.82 38.07
CA ALA A 286 -19.44 10.12 36.96
C ALA A 286 -20.15 8.80 36.60
N ALA A 287 -20.53 8.00 37.60
CA ALA A 287 -21.34 6.80 37.42
C ALA A 287 -22.69 7.11 36.76
N THR A 288 -23.38 8.18 37.20
CA THR A 288 -24.68 8.59 36.65
C THR A 288 -24.58 9.02 35.18
N ILE A 289 -23.50 9.72 34.79
CA ILE A 289 -23.24 10.07 33.37
C ILE A 289 -23.03 8.81 32.53
N LEU A 290 -22.18 7.88 33.00
CA LEU A 290 -21.87 6.65 32.26
C LEU A 290 -23.06 5.70 32.15
N LYS A 291 -23.94 5.62 33.17
CA LYS A 291 -25.20 4.87 33.09
C LYS A 291 -26.20 5.53 32.12
N LYS A 292 -26.31 6.87 32.10
CA LYS A 292 -27.14 7.62 31.14
C LYS A 292 -26.61 7.58 29.70
N ASN A 293 -25.30 7.40 29.49
CA ASN A 293 -24.69 7.32 28.16
C ASN A 293 -23.66 6.18 28.04
N THR A 294 -24.17 4.95 28.04
CA THR A 294 -23.38 3.70 27.91
C THR A 294 -22.46 3.65 26.68
N ALA A 295 -22.69 4.49 25.67
CA ALA A 295 -21.79 4.63 24.52
C ALA A 295 -20.38 5.12 24.89
N LEU A 296 -20.23 5.91 25.96
CA LEU A 296 -18.94 6.43 26.43
C LEU A 296 -18.01 5.29 26.89
N LEU A 297 -18.60 4.21 27.43
CA LEU A 297 -17.90 3.00 27.80
C LEU A 297 -17.25 2.31 26.57
N VAL A 298 -17.81 2.49 25.37
CA VAL A 298 -17.30 1.87 24.13
C VAL A 298 -16.34 2.76 23.35
N THR A 299 -16.37 4.10 23.50
CA THR A 299 -15.40 5.02 22.87
C THR A 299 -13.95 4.79 23.34
N THR A 300 -12.96 5.26 22.59
CA THR A 300 -11.55 5.21 23.02
C THR A 300 -11.25 6.30 24.05
N ASN A 301 -10.27 6.05 24.93
CA ASN A 301 -9.85 7.01 25.96
C ASN A 301 -9.47 8.37 25.34
N SER A 302 -8.79 8.35 24.19
CA SER A 302 -8.39 9.57 23.44
C SER A 302 -9.57 10.40 22.93
N ILE A 303 -10.65 9.76 22.46
CA ILE A 303 -11.86 10.46 22.00
C ILE A 303 -12.64 11.05 23.18
N LEU A 304 -12.63 10.38 24.35
CA LEU A 304 -13.23 10.94 25.56
C LEU A 304 -12.41 12.13 26.08
N LYS A 305 -11.07 12.00 26.18
CA LYS A 305 -10.18 13.08 26.59
C LYS A 305 -10.34 14.32 25.70
N SER A 306 -10.28 14.17 24.38
CA SER A 306 -10.46 15.29 23.43
C SER A 306 -11.87 15.91 23.42
N ARG A 307 -12.88 15.25 24.02
CA ARG A 307 -14.20 15.86 24.26
C ARG A 307 -14.25 16.65 25.55
N LEU A 308 -13.53 16.21 26.59
CA LEU A 308 -13.42 16.90 27.86
C LEU A 308 -12.52 18.14 27.73
N GLU A 309 -11.38 18.04 27.06
CA GLU A 309 -10.48 19.16 26.76
C GLU A 309 -11.24 20.32 26.07
N LYS A 310 -12.07 20.02 25.07
CA LYS A 310 -12.89 21.02 24.36
C LYS A 310 -14.03 21.65 25.18
N TYR A 311 -14.45 20.98 26.26
CA TYR A 311 -15.37 21.55 27.23
C TYR A 311 -14.62 22.50 28.17
N LEU A 312 -13.43 22.11 28.66
CA LEU A 312 -12.59 22.96 29.51
C LEU A 312 -12.13 24.25 28.77
N GLU A 313 -11.99 24.19 27.44
CA GLU A 313 -11.78 25.36 26.58
C GLU A 313 -13.01 26.32 26.50
N ASN A 314 -14.23 25.85 26.79
CA ASN A 314 -15.49 26.61 26.63
C ASN A 314 -16.52 26.20 27.72
N PRO A 315 -16.43 26.72 28.96
CA PRO A 315 -17.18 26.21 30.12
C PRO A 315 -18.69 26.53 30.16
N ASP A 316 -19.27 27.11 29.10
CA ASP A 316 -20.69 27.51 29.02
C ASP A 316 -21.72 26.35 29.11
N VAL A 317 -21.27 25.09 29.09
CA VAL A 317 -22.11 23.89 28.93
C VAL A 317 -21.60 22.75 29.81
N THR A 318 -22.34 22.33 30.83
CA THR A 318 -21.87 21.39 31.88
C THR A 318 -21.21 20.11 31.36
N VAL A 319 -20.33 19.45 32.13
CA VAL A 319 -19.78 18.12 31.76
C VAL A 319 -20.91 17.13 31.46
N THR A 320 -22.03 17.22 32.20
CA THR A 320 -23.20 16.35 32.00
C THR A 320 -23.90 16.59 30.66
N ASP A 321 -23.87 17.83 30.14
CA ASP A 321 -24.41 18.24 28.86
C ASP A 321 -23.47 17.92 27.69
N ALA A 322 -22.18 18.26 27.83
CA ALA A 322 -21.13 17.98 26.86
C ALA A 322 -21.02 16.47 26.56
N LEU A 323 -21.26 15.63 27.57
CA LEU A 323 -21.26 14.17 27.45
C LEU A 323 -22.62 13.54 27.07
N LYS A 324 -23.64 14.30 26.67
CA LYS A 324 -24.95 13.74 26.24
C LYS A 324 -24.85 12.89 24.96
N PRO A 325 -25.81 11.95 24.72
CA PRO A 325 -25.86 11.15 23.50
C PRO A 325 -26.18 11.98 22.24
N GLN A 326 -25.14 12.48 21.56
CA GLN A 326 -25.30 13.19 20.29
C GLN A 326 -25.92 12.29 19.20
N ARG A 327 -27.03 12.75 18.60
CA ARG A 327 -27.74 12.05 17.51
C ARG A 327 -27.09 12.23 16.13
N ILE A 328 -26.20 13.21 15.96
CA ILE A 328 -25.55 13.53 14.69
C ILE A 328 -24.49 12.46 14.35
N GLY A 329 -24.50 11.96 13.12
CA GLY A 329 -23.47 11.07 12.57
C GLY A 329 -23.65 9.56 12.80
N ARG A 330 -24.56 9.12 13.68
CA ARG A 330 -24.88 7.69 13.84
C ARG A 330 -25.91 7.22 12.80
N LYS A 331 -25.44 6.59 11.71
CA LYS A 331 -26.31 5.66 10.95
C LYS A 331 -26.78 4.57 11.91
N LYS A 332 -28.10 4.35 12.04
CA LYS A 332 -28.65 3.21 12.78
C LYS A 332 -28.01 1.92 12.26
N LYS A 333 -27.46 1.10 13.16
CA LYS A 333 -27.19 -0.32 12.88
C LYS A 333 -28.32 -1.09 13.55
N PHE A 334 -29.00 -1.93 12.76
CA PHE A 334 -30.37 -2.40 12.99
C PHE A 334 -31.42 -1.27 12.99
N ASN A 335 -32.16 -1.16 11.88
CA ASN A 335 -33.54 -1.68 11.93
C ASN A 335 -33.46 -3.12 11.41
N ALA A 336 -34.24 -4.05 11.96
CA ALA A 336 -34.57 -5.29 11.25
C ALA A 336 -35.87 -5.04 10.48
N ASN A 337 -35.77 -4.82 9.17
CA ASN A 337 -36.82 -4.96 8.17
C ASN A 337 -36.14 -4.95 6.80
N ILE A 338 -36.66 -5.75 5.87
CA ILE A 338 -36.13 -5.87 4.52
C ILE A 338 -36.90 -4.91 3.63
N ASP A 339 -36.25 -3.85 3.17
CA ASP A 339 -36.73 -3.02 2.06
C ASP A 339 -35.63 -2.91 1.00
N LEU A 340 -35.92 -3.45 -0.18
CA LEU A 340 -35.04 -3.45 -1.35
C LEU A 340 -35.37 -2.25 -2.26
N THR A 341 -35.04 -1.04 -1.80
CA THR A 341 -35.13 0.18 -2.62
C THR A 341 -33.79 0.89 -2.74
N ASN A 342 -33.54 1.47 -3.92
CA ASN A 342 -32.29 2.15 -4.25
C ASN A 342 -32.04 3.36 -3.36
N ASP A 343 -30.81 3.52 -2.88
CA ASP A 343 -30.33 4.83 -2.42
C ASP A 343 -28.84 4.98 -2.76
N SER A 344 -28.59 5.57 -3.93
CA SER A 344 -27.27 5.94 -4.41
C SER A 344 -26.75 7.21 -3.72
N GLU A 345 -25.42 7.36 -3.70
CA GLU A 345 -24.71 8.59 -3.30
C GLU A 345 -24.76 9.02 -1.82
N LYS A 346 -23.61 8.86 -1.14
CA LYS A 346 -23.03 9.92 -0.32
C LYS A 346 -21.52 9.70 -0.14
N VAL A 347 -20.76 10.11 -1.15
CA VAL A 347 -19.30 10.24 -1.08
C VAL A 347 -18.97 11.72 -1.24
N CYS A 348 -18.62 12.38 -0.13
CA CYS A 348 -18.12 13.76 -0.17
C CYS A 348 -16.78 13.78 -0.94
N ARG A 349 -16.81 14.18 -2.21
CA ARG A 349 -15.63 14.46 -3.01
C ARG A 349 -15.39 15.97 -3.02
N CYS A 350 -14.22 16.42 -2.59
CA CYS A 350 -13.78 17.79 -2.82
C CYS A 350 -13.70 18.02 -4.33
N ARG A 351 -14.59 18.85 -4.88
CA ARG A 351 -14.57 19.27 -6.29
C ARG A 351 -13.98 20.69 -6.37
N PRO A 352 -13.01 20.96 -7.25
CA PRO A 352 -12.53 22.31 -7.49
C PRO A 352 -13.65 23.20 -8.05
N VAL A 353 -13.60 24.48 -7.74
CA VAL A 353 -14.58 25.49 -8.17
C VAL A 353 -13.88 26.51 -9.07
N VAL A 354 -14.40 26.69 -10.28
CA VAL A 354 -13.95 27.71 -11.23
C VAL A 354 -14.84 28.93 -11.11
N GLN A 355 -14.25 30.10 -10.87
CA GLN A 355 -14.91 31.40 -10.94
C GLN A 355 -14.59 32.05 -12.28
N PHE A 356 -15.61 32.56 -12.98
CA PHE A 356 -15.45 33.15 -14.30
C PHE A 356 -16.31 34.42 -14.49
N SER A 357 -15.88 35.26 -15.42
CA SER A 357 -16.63 36.43 -15.88
C SER A 357 -17.83 35.98 -16.71
N LYS A 358 -19.01 36.57 -16.51
CA LYS A 358 -20.17 36.23 -17.35
C LYS A 358 -20.04 36.83 -18.76
N ASP A 359 -19.50 38.03 -18.84
CA ASP A 359 -19.57 38.86 -20.05
C ASP A 359 -18.39 38.60 -21.02
N THR A 360 -17.28 38.07 -20.51
CA THR A 360 -16.09 37.68 -21.29
C THR A 360 -15.80 36.17 -21.28
N LEU A 361 -16.51 35.38 -20.45
CA LEU A 361 -16.27 33.94 -20.20
C LEU A 361 -14.86 33.58 -19.68
N GLU A 362 -14.03 34.57 -19.37
CA GLU A 362 -12.67 34.37 -18.85
C GLU A 362 -12.69 33.75 -17.46
N VAL A 363 -11.81 32.77 -17.24
CA VAL A 363 -11.57 32.19 -15.90
C VAL A 363 -10.80 33.19 -15.05
N ILE A 364 -11.43 33.64 -13.97
CA ILE A 364 -10.89 34.62 -13.03
C ILE A 364 -10.05 33.92 -11.95
N ASN A 365 -10.53 32.80 -11.42
CA ASN A 365 -9.86 32.01 -10.38
C ASN A 365 -10.27 30.54 -10.47
N ILE A 366 -9.41 29.64 -9.98
CA ILE A 366 -9.74 28.22 -9.74
C ILE A 366 -9.36 27.89 -8.30
N PHE A 367 -10.35 27.50 -7.50
CA PHE A 367 -10.19 27.14 -6.10
C PHE A 367 -10.18 25.62 -5.93
N PRO A 368 -9.27 25.02 -5.15
CA PRO A 368 -9.22 23.57 -4.92
C PRO A 368 -10.49 22.99 -4.28
N SER A 369 -11.25 23.82 -3.54
CA SER A 369 -12.52 23.43 -2.93
C SER A 369 -13.50 24.61 -2.79
N VAL A 370 -14.78 24.30 -2.58
CA VAL A 370 -15.82 25.28 -2.19
C VAL A 370 -15.49 25.98 -0.87
N GLU A 371 -14.76 25.32 0.02
CA GLU A 371 -14.42 25.85 1.34
C GLU A 371 -13.33 26.91 1.27
N GLU A 372 -12.37 26.70 0.37
CA GLU A 372 -11.28 27.63 0.09
C GLU A 372 -11.76 28.82 -0.75
N ALA A 373 -12.65 28.58 -1.72
CA ALA A 373 -13.37 29.65 -2.44
C ALA A 373 -14.18 30.55 -1.49
N ALA A 374 -14.84 29.96 -0.48
CA ALA A 374 -15.62 30.69 0.51
C ALA A 374 -14.75 31.60 1.39
N ASN A 375 -13.61 31.06 1.85
CA ASN A 375 -12.67 31.78 2.69
C ASN A 375 -11.96 32.91 1.91
N GLN A 376 -11.49 32.65 0.68
CA GLN A 376 -10.71 33.61 -0.11
C GLN A 376 -11.54 34.72 -0.76
N LEU A 377 -12.85 34.53 -0.95
CA LEU A 377 -13.75 35.53 -1.55
C LEU A 377 -14.64 36.25 -0.53
N GLU A 378 -14.57 35.86 0.75
CA GLU A 378 -15.47 36.29 1.83
C GLU A 378 -16.95 36.11 1.44
N ILE A 379 -17.32 34.87 1.14
CA ILE A 379 -18.67 34.47 0.73
C ILE A 379 -19.02 33.16 1.45
N SER A 380 -20.25 33.03 1.96
CA SER A 380 -20.66 31.81 2.65
C SER A 380 -20.62 30.57 1.74
N LYS A 381 -20.12 29.44 2.29
CA LYS A 381 -20.01 28.16 1.57
C LYS A 381 -21.33 27.76 0.88
N SER A 382 -22.46 27.96 1.55
CA SER A 382 -23.81 27.69 1.03
C SER A 382 -24.16 28.54 -0.20
N SER A 383 -23.71 29.80 -0.28
CA SER A 383 -23.91 30.64 -1.46
C SER A 383 -23.13 30.11 -2.67
N ILE A 384 -21.88 29.67 -2.47
CA ILE A 384 -21.07 29.09 -3.55
C ILE A 384 -21.63 27.73 -3.99
N TYR A 385 -22.13 26.89 -3.07
CA TYR A 385 -22.89 25.69 -3.40
C TYR A 385 -24.16 26.01 -4.21
N SER A 386 -24.90 27.07 -3.90
CA SER A 386 -26.04 27.52 -4.71
C SER A 386 -25.58 27.98 -6.10
N ALA A 387 -24.54 28.82 -6.19
CA ALA A 387 -24.00 29.32 -7.46
C ALA A 387 -23.57 28.20 -8.41
N CYS A 388 -22.77 27.23 -7.94
CA CYS A 388 -22.26 26.14 -8.77
C CYS A 388 -23.34 25.14 -9.25
N ASN A 389 -24.46 25.01 -8.52
CA ASN A 389 -25.53 24.06 -8.86
C ASN A 389 -26.75 24.73 -9.54
N GLN A 390 -26.91 26.05 -9.40
CA GLN A 390 -28.11 26.79 -9.87
C GLN A 390 -27.76 27.97 -10.80
N GLY A 391 -26.49 28.14 -11.18
CA GLY A 391 -26.02 29.19 -12.08
C GLY A 391 -26.12 30.62 -11.52
N ARG A 392 -26.33 30.77 -10.20
CA ARG A 392 -26.56 32.08 -9.56
C ARG A 392 -25.28 32.90 -9.48
N LEU A 393 -25.32 34.14 -9.98
CA LEU A 393 -24.20 35.08 -9.89
C LEU A 393 -23.97 35.55 -8.44
N LEU A 394 -22.70 35.69 -8.06
CA LEU A 394 -22.27 36.25 -6.77
C LEU A 394 -21.22 37.34 -7.02
N LYS A 395 -21.42 38.55 -6.46
CA LYS A 395 -20.58 39.74 -6.72
C LYS A 395 -20.31 39.94 -8.24
N GLY A 396 -21.34 39.74 -9.07
CA GLY A 396 -21.28 39.85 -10.54
C GLY A 396 -20.65 38.67 -11.29
N LYS A 397 -20.05 37.70 -10.60
CA LYS A 397 -19.25 36.62 -11.19
C LYS A 397 -19.99 35.27 -11.15
N ALA A 398 -19.71 34.42 -12.12
CA ALA A 398 -20.28 33.07 -12.24
C ALA A 398 -19.34 32.02 -11.64
N PHE A 399 -19.90 30.89 -11.23
CA PHE A 399 -19.17 29.80 -10.56
C PHE A 399 -19.64 28.45 -11.10
N THR A 400 -18.71 27.51 -11.30
CA THR A 400 -19.00 26.13 -11.73
C THR A 400 -17.99 25.16 -11.12
N TYR A 401 -18.28 23.85 -11.16
CA TYR A 401 -17.30 22.84 -10.78
C TYR A 401 -16.36 22.51 -11.94
N ALA A 402 -15.07 22.31 -11.63
CA ALA A 402 -14.14 21.71 -12.59
C ALA A 402 -14.64 20.29 -12.94
N GLY A 403 -15.03 20.10 -14.20
CA GLY A 403 -15.84 18.96 -14.63
C GLY A 403 -15.07 17.67 -14.82
N ASN A 404 -15.76 16.55 -14.58
CA ASN A 404 -15.48 15.26 -15.23
C ASN A 404 -16.83 14.72 -15.74
N ASN A 405 -17.17 15.15 -16.96
CA ASN A 405 -18.22 14.69 -17.88
C ASN A 405 -19.63 14.34 -17.35
N THR A 406 -20.58 15.25 -17.58
CA THR A 406 -21.96 14.89 -17.99
C THR A 406 -22.49 15.87 -19.04
N SER A 407 -22.56 15.39 -20.29
CA SER A 407 -23.46 15.82 -21.38
C SER A 407 -24.40 17.02 -21.14
N SER A 408 -24.02 18.22 -21.62
CA SER A 408 -24.93 19.29 -22.10
C SER A 408 -24.15 20.50 -22.67
N LEU A 409 -23.33 20.30 -23.70
CA LEU A 409 -22.78 21.37 -24.56
C LEU A 409 -22.07 20.75 -25.79
N ASN A 410 -22.86 20.39 -26.80
CA ASN A 410 -22.33 20.10 -28.13
C ASN A 410 -22.14 21.42 -28.90
N ASN A 411 -21.29 21.39 -29.93
CA ASN A 411 -21.08 22.45 -30.93
C ASN A 411 -20.41 23.74 -30.44
N MET A 412 -19.07 23.74 -30.40
CA MET A 412 -18.30 24.76 -31.10
C MET A 412 -16.86 24.29 -31.36
N THR A 413 -16.56 23.96 -32.62
CA THR A 413 -15.19 23.92 -33.15
C THR A 413 -14.74 25.34 -33.47
N ILE A 414 -13.62 25.78 -32.90
CA ILE A 414 -12.96 27.03 -33.28
C ILE A 414 -11.47 26.74 -33.50
N GLU A 415 -10.94 27.19 -34.63
CA GLU A 415 -9.55 27.06 -35.02
C GLU A 415 -8.73 28.28 -34.58
N GLY A 416 -7.44 28.08 -34.29
CA GLY A 416 -6.43 29.12 -34.57
C GLY A 416 -5.94 30.02 -33.41
N LYS A 417 -4.66 29.77 -33.05
CA LYS A 417 -3.61 30.75 -32.69
C LYS A 417 -3.63 31.53 -31.36
N ALA A 418 -2.43 31.52 -30.76
CA ALA A 418 -1.75 32.59 -30.02
C ALA A 418 -2.13 32.90 -28.56
N ILE A 419 -1.10 32.86 -27.69
CA ILE A 419 -0.98 33.60 -26.42
C ILE A 419 0.41 34.25 -26.42
N ILE A 420 0.53 35.46 -25.86
CA ILE A 420 1.75 36.30 -25.86
C ILE A 420 2.26 36.49 -24.42
N SER A 421 3.57 36.65 -24.24
CA SER A 421 4.25 36.84 -22.94
C SER A 421 4.69 38.28 -22.69
N VAL A 422 4.77 38.70 -21.41
CA VAL A 422 5.42 39.95 -20.95
C VAL A 422 6.09 39.72 -19.58
N ASN A 423 7.24 40.36 -19.32
CA ASN A 423 8.08 40.24 -18.11
C ASN A 423 8.70 41.61 -17.71
N PHE A 424 8.88 41.87 -16.41
CA PHE A 424 9.76 42.88 -15.72
C PHE A 424 9.59 42.69 -14.19
N THR A 425 10.42 43.10 -13.21
CA THR A 425 11.82 43.63 -13.03
C THR A 425 12.17 43.45 -11.53
N GLY A 426 13.40 43.54 -11.01
CA GLY A 426 14.74 43.79 -11.58
C GLY A 426 15.80 44.13 -10.49
N LYS A 427 17.07 44.31 -10.88
CA LYS A 427 18.22 44.87 -10.10
C LYS A 427 18.56 44.33 -8.69
N VAL A 428 19.24 43.18 -8.69
CA VAL A 428 20.59 42.93 -8.12
C VAL A 428 21.10 43.77 -6.93
N ASN A 429 21.62 43.08 -5.90
CA ASN A 429 22.84 43.48 -5.19
C ASN A 429 23.74 42.25 -4.91
N ARG A 430 25.00 42.43 -4.48
CA ARG A 430 26.11 41.46 -4.71
C ARG A 430 26.97 41.20 -3.46
N ILE A 431 27.44 39.95 -3.25
CA ILE A 431 28.83 39.52 -2.87
C ILE A 431 28.88 38.11 -2.18
N ILE A 432 29.57 37.15 -2.85
CA ILE A 432 30.62 36.19 -2.38
C ILE A 432 30.40 35.47 -1.00
N ASN A 433 30.50 34.12 -0.85
CA ASN A 433 31.57 33.22 -1.32
C ASN A 433 31.19 31.70 -1.42
N ASN A 434 32.11 30.90 -2.00
CA ASN A 434 32.19 29.42 -2.02
C ASN A 434 31.21 28.61 -2.92
N VAL A 435 31.59 27.35 -3.18
CA VAL A 435 31.27 26.47 -4.33
C VAL A 435 31.33 24.99 -3.86
N PRO A 436 30.59 23.97 -4.39
CA PRO A 436 29.81 23.92 -5.66
C PRO A 436 28.34 23.42 -5.57
N ASP A 437 27.36 24.16 -6.11
CA ASP A 437 25.94 23.75 -6.20
C ASP A 437 25.31 23.98 -7.60
N ASN A 438 25.79 23.23 -8.60
CA ASN A 438 25.47 23.39 -10.02
C ASN A 438 25.06 22.04 -10.67
N VAL A 439 23.99 21.89 -11.46
CA VAL A 439 23.01 22.83 -12.04
C VAL A 439 21.79 22.03 -12.56
N LEU A 440 20.56 22.57 -12.53
CA LEU A 440 19.43 22.11 -13.37
C LEU A 440 18.41 23.24 -13.67
N LYS A 441 18.32 23.66 -14.95
CA LYS A 441 17.08 24.16 -15.57
C LYS A 441 16.60 23.09 -16.56
N ILE A 442 15.30 22.85 -16.60
CA ILE A 442 14.60 22.18 -17.70
C ILE A 442 13.37 23.05 -17.96
N GLU A 443 13.00 23.27 -19.21
CA GLU A 443 11.86 24.13 -19.53
C GLU A 443 11.06 23.55 -20.71
N ARG A 444 9.73 23.48 -20.52
CA ARG A 444 8.71 23.14 -21.51
C ARG A 444 7.75 24.34 -21.53
N LEU A 445 7.18 24.73 -22.68
CA LEU A 445 6.08 25.73 -22.76
C LEU A 445 4.87 25.15 -23.51
N ASN A 446 3.67 25.64 -23.16
CA ASN A 446 2.34 25.13 -23.56
C ASN A 446 2.09 23.67 -23.10
N ASP A 447 1.21 23.48 -22.11
CA ASP A 447 0.97 22.22 -21.36
C ASP A 447 2.24 21.54 -20.81
N SER A 448 2.90 22.23 -19.87
CA SER A 448 4.36 22.24 -19.82
C SER A 448 4.93 22.93 -18.55
N LEU A 449 6.23 22.76 -18.23
CA LEU A 449 6.78 22.85 -16.86
C LEU A 449 8.26 23.35 -16.82
N GLN A 450 8.65 24.16 -15.82
CA GLN A 450 9.98 24.76 -15.64
C GLN A 450 10.68 24.42 -14.29
N ILE A 451 12.00 24.12 -14.33
CA ILE A 451 12.99 24.09 -13.23
C ILE A 451 14.09 25.14 -13.49
N GLU A 452 14.93 25.56 -12.52
CA GLU A 452 15.92 26.64 -12.76
C GLU A 452 17.28 26.57 -12.03
N LYS A 453 18.38 26.50 -12.80
CA LYS A 453 19.73 27.05 -12.52
C LYS A 453 20.65 26.93 -13.76
N PHE A 454 21.63 27.82 -13.90
CA PHE A 454 22.63 27.97 -14.98
C PHE A 454 24.04 28.20 -14.35
N TYR A 455 25.22 28.01 -14.96
CA TYR A 455 25.72 27.27 -16.14
C TYR A 455 27.27 27.21 -16.05
N PRO A 456 27.96 26.29 -16.75
CA PRO A 456 28.50 26.60 -18.09
C PRO A 456 28.11 25.51 -19.12
N TYR A 457 27.75 25.81 -20.36
CA TYR A 457 28.21 26.90 -21.24
C TYR A 457 27.04 27.62 -21.95
N ASN A 458 27.27 28.81 -22.49
CA ASN A 458 26.39 29.43 -23.49
C ASN A 458 26.83 29.05 -24.90
N GLU A 459 25.84 28.75 -25.76
CA GLU A 459 25.82 28.89 -27.23
C GLU A 459 26.93 28.24 -28.09
N GLY A 460 26.59 28.00 -29.36
CA GLY A 460 27.42 27.24 -30.30
C GLY A 460 28.61 28.02 -30.85
N GLN A 461 29.69 28.12 -30.08
CA GLN A 461 31.03 28.40 -30.62
C GLN A 461 32.12 27.51 -30.02
N THR A 462 32.92 26.89 -30.89
CA THR A 462 34.17 26.23 -30.55
C THR A 462 35.26 27.25 -30.21
N ILE A 463 35.28 27.77 -28.99
CA ILE A 463 36.47 28.41 -28.38
C ILE A 463 36.65 27.89 -26.94
N VAL A 464 37.92 27.67 -26.58
CA VAL A 464 38.36 26.98 -25.36
C VAL A 464 38.34 27.91 -24.14
N ASP A 465 37.64 27.48 -23.09
CA ASP A 465 37.93 27.85 -21.70
C ASP A 465 38.45 26.61 -20.96
N SER A 466 39.73 26.61 -20.61
CA SER A 466 40.56 25.38 -20.53
C SER A 466 40.49 24.61 -19.19
N ASN A 467 39.69 25.06 -18.22
CA ASN A 467 39.77 24.57 -16.83
C ASN A 467 38.43 24.17 -16.15
N LYS A 468 37.32 24.07 -16.89
CA LYS A 468 36.00 23.71 -16.32
C LYS A 468 35.68 22.21 -16.44
N ALA A 469 35.09 21.65 -15.39
CA ALA A 469 34.64 20.26 -15.35
C ALA A 469 33.33 20.05 -16.14
N ILE A 470 33.16 18.87 -16.72
CA ILE A 470 31.96 18.46 -17.46
C ILE A 470 30.97 17.83 -16.47
N SER A 471 29.67 18.14 -16.58
CA SER A 471 28.61 17.50 -15.79
C SER A 471 27.60 16.80 -16.71
N ILE A 472 27.16 15.59 -16.34
CA ILE A 472 26.24 14.75 -17.11
C ILE A 472 25.18 14.16 -16.18
N ILE A 473 23.98 14.72 -16.20
CA ILE A 473 22.81 14.26 -15.44
C ILE A 473 21.92 13.38 -16.35
N ALA A 474 21.44 12.25 -15.85
CA ALA A 474 20.55 11.34 -16.57
C ALA A 474 19.37 10.90 -15.69
N PHE A 475 18.15 11.17 -16.12
CA PHE A 475 16.93 10.68 -15.48
C PHE A 475 16.52 9.32 -16.07
N VAL A 476 16.27 8.34 -15.21
CA VAL A 476 15.94 6.97 -15.62
C VAL A 476 14.71 6.41 -14.89
N ALA A 477 13.91 5.64 -15.62
CA ALA A 477 12.83 4.83 -15.05
C ALA A 477 12.65 3.51 -15.81
N GLY A 478 12.34 2.44 -15.08
CA GLY A 478 12.11 1.08 -15.61
C GLY A 478 10.72 0.54 -15.28
N LYS A 479 10.04 -0.08 -16.25
CA LYS A 479 8.68 -0.61 -16.12
C LYS A 479 8.51 -1.97 -16.79
N THR A 480 7.41 -2.64 -16.44
CA THR A 480 7.01 -3.96 -16.96
C THR A 480 5.64 -3.89 -17.60
N PHE A 481 5.41 -4.70 -18.64
CA PHE A 481 4.08 -4.87 -19.22
C PHE A 481 3.79 -6.34 -19.60
N PRO A 482 2.62 -6.89 -19.25
CA PRO A 482 1.63 -6.32 -18.34
C PRO A 482 2.20 -6.08 -16.93
N ALA A 483 1.65 -5.08 -16.24
CA ALA A 483 2.11 -4.68 -14.92
C ALA A 483 1.90 -5.79 -13.87
N ASP A 484 2.52 -5.65 -12.70
CA ASP A 484 2.45 -6.61 -11.59
C ASP A 484 1.10 -6.54 -10.84
N ASP A 485 0.01 -6.89 -11.53
CA ASP A 485 -1.33 -7.06 -10.94
C ASP A 485 -1.49 -8.45 -10.29
N ILE A 486 -2.17 -8.46 -9.14
CA ILE A 486 -2.67 -9.62 -8.39
C ILE A 486 -3.56 -10.52 -9.26
N ASN A 487 -4.30 -9.94 -10.20
CA ASN A 487 -5.24 -10.65 -11.07
C ASN A 487 -4.58 -11.27 -12.31
N LEU A 488 -3.32 -10.96 -12.60
CA LEU A 488 -2.64 -11.42 -13.81
C LEU A 488 -2.26 -12.91 -13.71
N VAL A 489 -2.54 -13.69 -14.75
CA VAL A 489 -2.24 -15.13 -14.77
C VAL A 489 -0.72 -15.37 -14.76
N ARG A 490 -0.19 -15.88 -13.64
CA ARG A 490 1.22 -16.30 -13.52
C ARG A 490 1.59 -17.25 -14.67
N GLY A 491 2.51 -16.81 -15.52
CA GLY A 491 2.90 -17.51 -16.75
C GLY A 491 2.61 -16.74 -18.05
N THR A 492 1.85 -15.64 -18.00
CA THR A 492 1.81 -14.67 -19.11
C THR A 492 3.22 -14.19 -19.46
N ARG A 493 3.56 -14.15 -20.76
CA ARG A 493 4.73 -13.38 -21.24
C ARG A 493 4.68 -11.96 -20.66
N LYS A 494 5.84 -11.41 -20.32
CA LYS A 494 6.01 -10.01 -19.94
C LYS A 494 7.19 -9.42 -20.70
N ALA A 495 7.13 -8.13 -21.00
CA ALA A 495 8.25 -7.34 -21.46
C ALA A 495 8.74 -6.39 -20.37
N GLY A 496 10.01 -6.00 -20.45
CA GLY A 496 10.53 -4.83 -19.77
C GLY A 496 10.70 -3.66 -20.74
N GLY A 497 10.62 -2.45 -20.21
CA GLY A 497 10.93 -1.21 -20.91
C GLY A 497 11.62 -0.22 -19.97
N MET A 498 12.45 0.65 -20.53
CA MET A 498 13.05 1.77 -19.81
C MET A 498 12.93 3.07 -20.62
N VAL A 499 13.04 4.19 -19.91
CA VAL A 499 13.40 5.49 -20.47
C VAL A 499 14.73 5.95 -19.89
N ILE A 500 15.52 6.63 -20.71
CA ILE A 500 16.68 7.43 -20.30
C ILE A 500 16.49 8.82 -20.92
N HIS A 501 16.52 9.87 -20.10
CA HIS A 501 16.39 11.26 -20.54
C HIS A 501 17.59 12.08 -20.06
N PHE A 502 18.24 12.78 -20.98
CA PHE A 502 19.43 13.62 -20.73
C PHE A 502 19.11 15.11 -20.93
N PRO A 503 18.65 15.83 -19.88
CA PRO A 503 18.12 17.19 -20.03
C PRO A 503 19.15 18.25 -20.49
N GLN A 504 20.46 18.00 -20.38
CA GLN A 504 21.49 18.93 -20.87
C GLN A 504 21.98 18.66 -22.30
N ILE A 505 21.43 17.69 -23.03
CA ILE A 505 21.85 17.38 -24.41
C ILE A 505 20.98 18.15 -25.41
N ASN A 506 21.62 18.94 -26.27
CA ASN A 506 21.01 19.77 -27.31
C ASN A 506 20.79 19.01 -28.64
N GLU A 507 20.02 19.60 -29.58
CA GLU A 507 19.75 18.97 -30.89
C GLU A 507 21.02 18.66 -31.71
N GLU A 508 22.06 19.49 -31.59
CA GLU A 508 23.36 19.26 -32.24
C GLU A 508 24.03 17.96 -31.73
N SER A 509 23.98 17.74 -30.42
CA SER A 509 24.48 16.52 -29.77
C SER A 509 23.55 15.30 -29.95
N ALA A 510 22.32 15.48 -30.46
CA ALA A 510 21.36 14.39 -30.65
C ALA A 510 21.89 13.28 -31.59
N GLN A 511 22.71 13.63 -32.59
CA GLN A 511 23.34 12.63 -33.46
C GLN A 511 24.39 11.78 -32.71
N LYS A 512 25.24 12.41 -31.89
CA LYS A 512 26.19 11.73 -31.00
C LYS A 512 25.43 10.81 -30.02
N LEU A 513 24.34 11.30 -29.42
CA LEU A 513 23.47 10.52 -28.52
C LEU A 513 22.82 9.32 -29.23
N LYS A 514 22.28 9.49 -30.44
CA LYS A 514 21.65 8.44 -31.24
C LYS A 514 22.63 7.33 -31.64
N SER A 515 23.86 7.69 -31.98
CA SER A 515 24.95 6.74 -32.27
C SER A 515 25.36 5.95 -31.01
N ALA A 516 25.56 6.65 -29.88
CA ALA A 516 25.90 6.04 -28.60
C ALA A 516 24.78 5.12 -28.06
N ALA A 517 23.52 5.50 -28.24
CA ALA A 517 22.35 4.70 -27.89
C ALA A 517 22.27 3.43 -28.73
N SER A 518 22.37 3.54 -30.06
CA SER A 518 22.33 2.40 -30.99
C SER A 518 23.49 1.42 -30.77
N THR A 519 24.67 1.93 -30.36
CA THR A 519 25.82 1.10 -29.94
C THR A 519 25.59 0.45 -28.56
N SER A 520 24.75 1.05 -27.72
CA SER A 520 24.43 0.54 -26.38
C SER A 520 23.31 -0.49 -26.34
N PHE A 521 22.35 -0.42 -27.26
CA PHE A 521 21.15 -1.26 -27.28
C PHE A 521 20.79 -1.70 -28.70
N GLY A 522 20.67 -3.01 -28.94
CA GLY A 522 20.21 -3.55 -30.23
C GLY A 522 18.71 -3.36 -30.52
N MET A 523 17.93 -2.83 -29.57
CA MET A 523 16.46 -2.71 -29.67
C MET A 523 15.96 -1.41 -29.04
N ILE A 524 15.96 -0.34 -29.83
CA ILE A 524 15.42 0.98 -29.46
C ILE A 524 14.02 1.12 -30.08
N MET A 525 13.09 1.76 -29.37
CA MET A 525 11.77 2.10 -29.89
C MET A 525 11.91 3.22 -30.95
N PRO A 526 11.34 3.08 -32.16
CA PRO A 526 11.57 4.02 -33.26
C PRO A 526 11.09 5.44 -32.96
N GLU A 527 11.54 6.40 -33.77
CA GLU A 527 11.12 7.82 -33.71
C GLU A 527 9.75 8.01 -34.39
N VAL A 528 8.71 7.56 -33.71
CA VAL A 528 7.29 7.72 -34.08
C VAL A 528 6.57 8.61 -33.05
N GLU A 529 5.28 8.88 -33.25
CA GLU A 529 4.47 9.48 -32.19
C GLU A 529 4.51 8.59 -30.94
N ASN A 530 4.84 9.18 -29.78
CA ASN A 530 5.15 8.43 -28.55
C ASN A 530 6.30 7.41 -28.70
N GLY A 531 7.22 7.62 -29.63
CA GLY A 531 8.46 6.85 -29.81
C GLY A 531 9.63 7.32 -28.94
N SER A 532 10.86 6.94 -29.30
CA SER A 532 12.05 7.68 -28.85
C SER A 532 12.08 9.07 -29.50
N ASN A 533 12.78 10.03 -28.90
CA ASN A 533 12.97 11.35 -29.48
C ASN A 533 14.37 11.87 -29.10
N PHE A 534 15.33 11.75 -30.02
CA PHE A 534 16.71 12.17 -29.76
C PHE A 534 16.90 13.69 -29.78
N LYS A 535 16.03 14.45 -30.47
CA LYS A 535 16.02 15.94 -30.41
C LYS A 535 15.72 16.43 -28.99
N ASN A 536 14.75 15.80 -28.33
CA ASN A 536 14.42 16.02 -26.92
C ASN A 536 15.26 15.13 -25.97
N SER A 537 16.33 14.49 -26.47
CA SER A 537 17.25 13.66 -25.67
C SER A 537 16.61 12.53 -24.85
N VAL A 538 15.48 12.00 -25.30
CA VAL A 538 14.72 10.87 -24.72
C VAL A 538 14.97 9.58 -25.52
N ILE A 539 15.54 8.57 -24.87
CA ILE A 539 15.76 7.23 -25.42
C ILE A 539 14.75 6.26 -24.79
N LEU A 540 14.02 5.50 -25.61
CA LEU A 540 13.17 4.40 -25.16
C LEU A 540 13.71 3.05 -25.64
N VAL A 541 13.89 2.12 -24.70
CA VAL A 541 14.48 0.80 -24.96
C VAL A 541 13.54 -0.27 -24.44
N GLY A 542 13.12 -1.17 -25.33
CA GLY A 542 12.31 -2.35 -25.00
C GLY A 542 13.17 -3.61 -24.99
N PHE A 543 13.00 -4.49 -24.00
CA PHE A 543 13.85 -5.67 -23.84
C PHE A 543 13.11 -6.94 -23.38
N PRO A 544 13.41 -8.10 -23.99
CA PRO A 544 12.87 -9.40 -23.57
C PRO A 544 13.71 -9.98 -22.41
N PHE A 545 13.54 -9.46 -21.20
CA PHE A 545 14.02 -10.20 -20.02
C PHE A 545 13.27 -11.52 -19.88
N LEU A 546 13.96 -12.58 -19.45
CA LEU A 546 13.35 -13.88 -19.15
C LEU A 546 12.34 -13.78 -17.97
N ARG A 547 12.60 -12.88 -17.02
CA ARG A 547 11.76 -12.58 -15.86
C ARG A 547 11.87 -11.07 -15.49
N PRO A 548 11.16 -10.18 -16.19
CA PRO A 548 11.16 -8.75 -15.87
C PRO A 548 10.32 -8.48 -14.61
N SER A 549 10.85 -7.62 -13.73
CA SER A 549 10.13 -7.00 -12.61
C SER A 549 10.49 -5.51 -12.57
N ARG A 550 9.68 -4.66 -11.93
CA ARG A 550 9.99 -3.21 -11.81
C ARG A 550 11.44 -3.00 -11.33
N ASN A 551 11.78 -3.59 -10.19
CA ASN A 551 13.11 -3.50 -9.56
C ASN A 551 14.27 -3.86 -10.51
N ARG A 552 14.12 -4.93 -11.32
CA ARG A 552 15.12 -5.34 -12.31
C ARG A 552 15.21 -4.37 -13.49
N CYS A 553 14.09 -3.83 -13.95
CA CYS A 553 14.07 -2.85 -15.03
C CYS A 553 14.66 -1.50 -14.60
N GLU A 554 14.44 -1.08 -13.35
CA GLU A 554 15.01 0.16 -12.78
C GLU A 554 16.55 0.07 -12.66
N LEU A 555 17.10 -1.02 -12.10
CA LEU A 555 18.56 -1.24 -12.08
C LEU A 555 19.15 -1.33 -13.49
N TYR A 556 18.45 -1.99 -14.42
CA TYR A 556 18.89 -2.08 -15.82
C TYR A 556 18.82 -0.73 -16.55
N ALA A 557 17.94 0.19 -16.14
CA ALA A 557 17.88 1.57 -16.65
C ALA A 557 19.08 2.41 -16.15
N CYS A 558 19.47 2.29 -14.88
CA CYS A 558 20.71 2.88 -14.36
C CYS A 558 21.95 2.38 -15.13
N HIS A 559 22.05 1.06 -15.33
CA HIS A 559 23.09 0.43 -16.16
C HIS A 559 23.03 0.89 -17.63
N GLY A 560 21.83 1.06 -18.18
CA GLY A 560 21.61 1.58 -19.53
C GLY A 560 22.14 3.00 -19.71
N ALA A 561 21.87 3.91 -18.77
CA ALA A 561 22.40 5.27 -18.79
C ALA A 561 23.94 5.26 -18.76
N LEU A 562 24.56 4.47 -17.88
CA LEU A 562 26.02 4.30 -17.84
C LEU A 562 26.58 3.82 -19.19
N LYS A 563 25.93 2.86 -19.86
CA LYS A 563 26.35 2.39 -21.19
C LYS A 563 26.31 3.51 -22.23
N VAL A 564 25.22 4.29 -22.29
CA VAL A 564 25.10 5.41 -23.24
C VAL A 564 26.16 6.48 -22.97
N ILE A 565 26.34 6.88 -21.70
CA ILE A 565 27.35 7.86 -21.30
C ILE A 565 28.76 7.37 -21.67
N LEU A 566 29.08 6.10 -21.40
CA LEU A 566 30.35 5.47 -21.78
C LEU A 566 30.59 5.51 -23.30
N GLN A 567 29.57 5.19 -24.12
CA GLN A 567 29.72 5.24 -25.58
C GLN A 567 29.81 6.67 -26.12
N MET A 568 29.07 7.62 -25.55
CA MET A 568 29.23 9.05 -25.87
C MET A 568 30.66 9.52 -25.59
N LEU A 569 31.17 9.24 -24.39
CA LEU A 569 32.50 9.67 -23.97
C LEU A 569 33.60 9.08 -24.86
N LYS A 570 33.49 7.79 -25.26
CA LYS A 570 34.35 7.19 -26.28
C LYS A 570 34.30 7.94 -27.61
N CYS A 571 33.09 8.15 -28.15
CA CYS A 571 32.94 8.84 -29.43
C CYS A 571 33.49 10.28 -29.41
N THR A 572 33.54 10.93 -28.24
CA THR A 572 34.16 12.26 -28.09
C THR A 572 35.67 12.22 -27.82
N SER A 573 36.22 11.15 -27.23
CA SER A 573 37.68 10.94 -27.16
C SER A 573 38.26 10.55 -28.52
N ASP A 574 37.57 9.69 -29.27
CA ASP A 574 37.94 9.27 -30.63
C ASP A 574 38.04 10.46 -31.61
N LEU A 575 37.36 11.57 -31.31
CA LEU A 575 37.37 12.84 -32.08
C LEU A 575 38.42 13.86 -31.61
N GLY A 576 39.20 13.56 -30.57
CA GLY A 576 40.26 14.46 -30.09
C GLY A 576 39.78 15.72 -29.35
N GLU A 577 38.53 15.77 -28.86
CA GLU A 577 37.87 16.98 -28.30
C GLU A 577 38.43 17.45 -26.93
N GLY A 578 39.67 17.09 -26.58
CA GLY A 578 40.40 17.56 -25.39
C GLY A 578 39.89 17.06 -24.03
N ILE A 579 38.92 16.14 -24.03
CA ILE A 579 38.21 15.68 -22.82
C ILE A 579 39.12 14.97 -21.82
N GLU A 580 40.20 14.32 -22.27
CA GLU A 580 41.16 13.59 -21.42
C GLU A 580 41.84 14.46 -20.33
N GLN A 581 41.75 15.78 -20.45
CA GLN A 581 42.31 16.76 -19.53
C GLN A 581 41.27 17.37 -18.56
N LYS A 582 39.97 17.15 -18.79
CA LYS A 582 38.86 17.70 -18.00
C LYS A 582 38.42 16.72 -16.91
N ASP A 583 38.02 17.24 -15.75
CA ASP A 583 37.30 16.44 -14.75
C ASP A 583 35.85 16.24 -15.21
N ILE A 584 35.23 15.12 -14.86
CA ILE A 584 33.87 14.75 -15.27
C ILE A 584 33.05 14.31 -14.05
N LEU A 585 31.83 14.83 -13.95
CA LEU A 585 30.82 14.46 -12.96
C LEU A 585 29.64 13.81 -13.69
N ILE A 586 29.23 12.63 -13.25
CA ILE A 586 28.07 11.91 -13.78
C ILE A 586 27.07 11.72 -12.63
N GLU A 587 25.81 12.07 -12.85
CA GLU A 587 24.73 11.86 -11.88
C GLU A 587 23.56 11.10 -12.52
N ILE A 588 23.15 9.99 -11.90
CA ILE A 588 22.05 9.16 -12.37
C ILE A 588 20.89 9.24 -11.37
N CYS A 589 19.79 9.82 -11.84
CA CYS A 589 18.59 10.09 -11.07
C CYS A 589 17.56 8.98 -11.31
N THR A 590 17.22 8.21 -10.28
CA THR A 590 16.18 7.15 -10.36
C THR A 590 15.02 7.43 -9.41
N GLU A 591 13.80 7.12 -9.85
CA GLU A 591 12.60 7.12 -9.00
C GLU A 591 12.42 5.82 -8.19
N SER A 592 13.36 4.89 -8.32
CA SER A 592 13.31 3.62 -7.62
C SER A 592 14.11 3.73 -6.33
N SER A 593 13.41 3.92 -5.21
CA SER A 593 14.03 3.89 -3.87
C SER A 593 14.73 2.55 -3.58
N TYR A 594 14.37 1.47 -4.29
CA TYR A 594 15.11 0.20 -4.31
C TYR A 594 16.48 0.33 -5.01
N ALA A 595 16.52 0.91 -6.21
CA ALA A 595 17.77 1.08 -6.95
C ALA A 595 18.68 2.13 -6.29
N TRP A 596 18.10 3.21 -5.76
CA TRP A 596 18.83 4.23 -4.99
C TRP A 596 19.45 3.66 -3.72
N ASN A 597 18.72 2.89 -2.89
CA ASN A 597 19.32 2.28 -1.69
C ASN A 597 20.50 1.35 -1.99
N LEU A 598 20.44 0.61 -3.11
CA LEU A 598 21.53 -0.27 -3.56
C LEU A 598 22.71 0.46 -4.21
N LEU A 599 22.55 1.72 -4.63
CA LEU A 599 23.54 2.45 -5.44
C LEU A 599 23.99 3.80 -4.84
N LYS A 600 23.41 4.24 -3.73
CA LYS A 600 23.76 5.49 -3.03
C LYS A 600 25.23 5.51 -2.56
N ASP A 601 25.76 4.37 -2.12
CA ASP A 601 27.16 4.24 -1.75
C ASP A 601 28.02 3.89 -2.97
N THR A 602 28.78 4.88 -3.41
CA THR A 602 29.69 4.73 -4.56
C THR A 602 30.93 3.91 -4.22
N GLU A 603 31.36 3.85 -2.96
CA GLU A 603 32.52 3.05 -2.56
C GLU A 603 32.21 1.54 -2.65
N SER A 604 31.04 1.10 -2.18
CA SER A 604 30.61 -0.29 -2.37
C SER A 604 30.53 -0.68 -3.85
N ILE A 605 29.98 0.19 -4.72
CA ILE A 605 29.96 -0.07 -6.17
C ILE A 605 31.38 -0.24 -6.74
N LEU A 606 32.34 0.57 -6.29
CA LEU A 606 33.73 0.44 -6.74
C LEU A 606 34.40 -0.85 -6.24
N ARG A 607 34.11 -1.29 -5.00
CA ARG A 607 34.54 -2.61 -4.49
C ARG A 607 33.91 -3.76 -5.29
N TRP A 608 32.63 -3.67 -5.64
CA TRP A 608 31.97 -4.69 -6.46
C TRP A 608 32.50 -4.74 -7.90
N GLY A 609 32.92 -3.60 -8.44
CA GLY A 609 33.47 -3.48 -9.79
C GLY A 609 34.93 -3.89 -9.91
N SER A 610 35.69 -4.00 -8.81
CA SER A 610 37.09 -4.47 -8.89
C SER A 610 37.19 -5.98 -9.13
N ALA A 611 36.24 -6.78 -8.60
CA ALA A 611 36.14 -8.24 -8.83
C ALA A 611 36.32 -8.62 -10.31
N GLU A 612 37.17 -9.60 -10.63
CA GLU A 612 37.51 -9.95 -12.02
C GLU A 612 36.41 -10.77 -12.69
N THR A 613 35.76 -11.65 -11.92
CA THR A 613 34.62 -12.45 -12.39
C THR A 613 33.36 -12.28 -11.54
N LEU A 614 32.21 -12.64 -12.12
CA LEU A 614 30.92 -12.72 -11.44
C LEU A 614 30.93 -13.68 -10.22
N LYS A 615 31.91 -14.60 -10.14
CA LYS A 615 32.04 -15.53 -8.99
C LYS A 615 32.71 -14.88 -7.78
N GLU A 616 33.53 -13.85 -7.97
CA GLU A 616 34.13 -13.06 -6.88
C GLU A 616 33.25 -11.88 -6.44
N PHE A 617 32.19 -11.56 -7.18
CA PHE A 617 31.23 -10.53 -6.77
C PHE A 617 30.53 -10.93 -5.47
N ILE A 618 30.86 -10.21 -4.38
CA ILE A 618 30.21 -10.33 -3.08
C ILE A 618 29.48 -9.02 -2.81
N PHE A 619 28.15 -9.09 -2.65
CA PHE A 619 27.36 -7.95 -2.19
C PHE A 619 27.50 -7.80 -0.66
N ASP A 620 28.05 -6.67 -0.24
CA ASP A 620 28.36 -6.30 1.16
C ASP A 620 27.68 -5.00 1.63
N GLY A 621 27.02 -4.25 0.74
CA GLY A 621 26.46 -2.93 1.03
C GLY A 621 25.04 -2.90 1.61
N ASP A 622 24.50 -1.68 1.74
CA ASP A 622 23.22 -1.35 2.37
C ASP A 622 21.99 -2.02 1.70
N GLY A 623 21.66 -3.23 2.14
CA GLY A 623 20.38 -3.86 1.83
C GLY A 623 20.31 -5.35 2.17
N PRO A 624 19.10 -5.95 2.16
CA PRO A 624 18.96 -7.40 2.26
C PRO A 624 19.66 -8.07 1.07
N LYS A 625 20.57 -9.03 1.33
CA LYS A 625 21.30 -9.73 0.24
C LYS A 625 20.37 -10.45 -0.74
N GLU A 626 19.21 -10.89 -0.27
CA GLU A 626 18.10 -11.47 -1.05
C GLU A 626 17.53 -10.52 -2.13
N LEU A 627 17.74 -9.21 -1.98
CA LEU A 627 17.28 -8.17 -2.90
C LEU A 627 18.36 -7.69 -3.88
N ALA A 628 19.62 -8.06 -3.66
CA ALA A 628 20.71 -7.83 -4.60
C ALA A 628 20.66 -8.87 -5.74
N ASN A 629 20.78 -8.42 -6.99
CA ASN A 629 20.80 -9.32 -8.16
C ASN A 629 22.18 -9.24 -8.85
N PRO A 630 23.09 -10.20 -8.63
CA PRO A 630 24.45 -10.18 -9.20
C PRO A 630 24.47 -9.95 -10.70
N ASP A 631 23.58 -10.61 -11.45
CA ASP A 631 23.44 -10.49 -12.92
C ASP A 631 23.20 -9.06 -13.44
N LEU A 632 22.77 -8.12 -12.57
CA LEU A 632 22.55 -6.72 -12.90
C LEU A 632 23.53 -5.79 -12.17
N LEU A 633 23.83 -6.08 -10.90
CA LEU A 633 24.73 -5.26 -10.08
C LEU A 633 26.19 -5.42 -10.49
N TYR A 634 26.67 -6.62 -10.82
CA TYR A 634 28.05 -6.82 -11.26
C TYR A 634 28.36 -6.09 -12.59
N PRO A 635 27.56 -6.22 -13.67
CA PRO A 635 27.81 -5.46 -14.90
C PRO A 635 27.73 -3.93 -14.70
N LEU A 636 26.77 -3.45 -13.91
CA LEU A 636 26.64 -2.03 -13.55
C LEU A 636 27.91 -1.54 -12.83
N SER A 637 28.33 -2.27 -11.79
CA SER A 637 29.52 -1.94 -10.99
C SER A 637 30.81 -2.01 -11.80
N LYS A 638 30.94 -2.99 -12.70
CA LYS A 638 32.10 -3.12 -13.59
C LYS A 638 32.21 -1.95 -14.55
N ILE A 639 31.08 -1.42 -15.06
CA ILE A 639 31.07 -0.20 -15.88
C ILE A 639 31.44 1.03 -15.04
N VAL A 640 30.87 1.20 -13.84
CA VAL A 640 31.26 2.30 -12.92
C VAL A 640 32.76 2.28 -12.62
N TYR A 641 33.29 1.12 -12.24
CA TYR A 641 34.72 0.93 -11.96
C TYR A 641 35.59 1.23 -13.19
N ASN A 642 35.22 0.73 -14.39
CA ASN A 642 35.99 1.00 -15.60
C ASN A 642 36.00 2.50 -15.96
N ILE A 643 34.87 3.20 -15.83
CA ILE A 643 34.79 4.65 -16.07
C ILE A 643 35.64 5.42 -15.06
N VAL A 644 35.49 5.15 -13.76
CA VAL A 644 36.18 5.89 -12.68
C VAL A 644 37.69 5.62 -12.66
N THR A 645 38.12 4.39 -12.94
CA THR A 645 39.55 4.03 -12.98
C THR A 645 40.23 4.28 -14.33
N GLY A 646 39.49 4.70 -15.35
CA GLY A 646 40.01 4.87 -16.71
C GLY A 646 40.39 3.55 -17.42
N ASN A 647 39.98 2.39 -16.88
CA ASN A 647 40.17 1.09 -17.53
C ASN A 647 39.13 0.85 -18.64
N VAL A 648 39.01 1.80 -19.55
CA VAL A 648 38.15 1.73 -20.73
C VAL A 648 39.00 1.42 -21.97
N LYS A 649 38.44 0.60 -22.85
CA LYS A 649 39.02 0.31 -24.17
C LYS A 649 38.26 0.99 -25.30
N ASP A 650 38.93 1.40 -26.36
CA ASP A 650 38.33 1.88 -27.62
C ASP A 650 37.62 0.73 -28.40
N LYS A 651 37.40 0.92 -29.71
CA LYS A 651 36.86 -0.10 -30.62
C LYS A 651 37.92 -1.09 -31.15
N GLN A 652 39.21 -0.81 -30.94
CA GLN A 652 40.35 -1.62 -31.41
C GLN A 652 40.96 -2.47 -30.27
N GLY A 653 40.69 -2.14 -29.00
CA GLY A 653 41.17 -2.81 -27.80
C GLY A 653 42.20 -2.00 -26.98
N ASN A 654 42.63 -0.83 -27.46
CA ASN A 654 43.60 0.04 -26.78
C ASN A 654 42.96 0.72 -25.57
N LYS A 655 43.75 1.10 -24.55
CA LYS A 655 43.23 1.90 -23.42
C LYS A 655 42.97 3.35 -23.85
N THR A 656 41.83 3.91 -23.46
CA THR A 656 41.38 5.27 -23.84
C THR A 656 41.08 6.09 -22.60
N LYS A 657 41.59 7.32 -22.49
CA LYS A 657 41.47 8.12 -21.27
C LYS A 657 40.23 9.03 -21.31
N ILE A 658 39.13 8.52 -20.80
CA ILE A 658 37.82 9.19 -20.83
C ILE A 658 37.71 10.47 -19.98
N GLY A 659 38.70 10.80 -19.14
CA GLY A 659 38.77 12.09 -18.44
C GLY A 659 39.99 12.18 -17.52
N LYS A 660 40.21 13.33 -16.89
CA LYS A 660 41.29 13.55 -15.90
C LYS A 660 40.96 12.92 -14.56
N ARG A 661 39.75 13.15 -14.06
CA ARG A 661 39.13 12.48 -12.90
C ARG A 661 37.64 12.34 -13.19
N VAL A 662 37.08 11.14 -13.09
CA VAL A 662 35.64 10.91 -13.28
C VAL A 662 35.01 10.51 -11.94
N LYS A 663 33.93 11.19 -11.55
CA LYS A 663 33.08 10.81 -10.42
C LYS A 663 31.69 10.43 -10.92
N ILE A 664 31.12 9.38 -10.33
CA ILE A 664 29.75 8.94 -10.59
C ILE A 664 28.97 9.02 -9.27
N LYS A 665 27.76 9.56 -9.31
CA LYS A 665 26.81 9.67 -8.20
C LYS A 665 25.46 9.07 -8.61
N PHE A 666 24.80 8.38 -7.70
CA PHE A 666 23.39 8.01 -7.84
C PHE A 666 22.58 8.81 -6.85
N SER A 667 21.37 9.24 -7.21
CA SER A 667 20.48 9.99 -6.33
C SER A 667 19.01 9.72 -6.68
N HIS A 668 18.12 9.93 -5.71
CA HIS A 668 16.71 9.74 -5.93
C HIS A 668 16.16 10.94 -6.72
N SER A 669 15.36 10.72 -7.76
CA SER A 669 14.88 11.81 -8.62
C SER A 669 14.08 12.87 -7.86
N GLN A 670 13.50 12.53 -6.69
CA GLN A 670 12.82 13.51 -5.84
C GLN A 670 13.78 14.41 -5.05
N GLU A 671 14.98 13.94 -4.70
CA GLU A 671 16.00 14.74 -4.00
C GLU A 671 16.55 15.82 -4.95
N VAL A 672 16.83 15.42 -6.19
CA VAL A 672 17.39 16.30 -7.24
C VAL A 672 16.37 17.33 -7.76
N LEU A 673 15.06 17.08 -7.58
CA LEU A 673 13.98 17.93 -8.10
C LEU A 673 13.23 18.74 -7.01
N GLN A 674 13.72 18.76 -5.76
CA GLN A 674 13.11 19.48 -4.65
C GLN A 674 13.25 21.01 -4.77
N SER A 675 12.45 21.62 -5.65
CA SER A 675 11.95 23.01 -5.52
C SER A 675 11.02 23.45 -6.66
N ARG A 676 11.14 22.91 -7.89
CA ARG A 676 10.41 23.41 -9.08
C ARG A 676 9.99 22.32 -10.08
N VAL A 677 9.33 21.26 -9.63
CA VAL A 677 8.67 20.28 -10.52
C VAL A 677 7.29 19.90 -10.00
N GLU A 678 6.23 20.29 -10.70
CA GLU A 678 4.93 19.60 -10.57
C GLU A 678 5.10 18.12 -10.93
N GLY A 679 4.37 17.21 -10.29
CA GLY A 679 4.53 15.76 -10.47
C GLY A 679 4.39 15.23 -11.92
N ARG A 680 3.99 16.07 -12.89
CA ARG A 680 3.83 15.72 -14.31
C ARG A 680 5.11 15.17 -14.95
N TYR A 681 6.29 15.76 -14.74
CA TYR A 681 7.54 15.33 -15.41
C TYR A 681 7.97 13.91 -15.00
N LEU A 682 7.91 13.58 -13.71
CA LEU A 682 8.14 12.21 -13.24
C LEU A 682 7.03 11.26 -13.71
N THR A 683 5.77 11.69 -13.69
CA THR A 683 4.63 10.89 -14.21
C THR A 683 4.79 10.58 -15.70
N GLU A 684 5.28 11.54 -16.48
CA GLU A 684 5.60 11.42 -17.90
C GLU A 684 6.74 10.41 -18.10
N ILE A 685 7.88 10.57 -17.43
CA ILE A 685 9.00 9.61 -17.47
C ILE A 685 8.54 8.18 -17.12
N ASN A 686 7.70 8.02 -16.09
CA ASN A 686 7.10 6.73 -15.74
C ASN A 686 6.21 6.16 -16.85
N SER A 687 5.40 7.01 -17.51
CA SER A 687 4.54 6.58 -18.63
C SER A 687 5.38 6.18 -19.85
N ARG A 688 6.38 6.99 -20.20
CA ARG A 688 7.29 6.75 -21.33
C ARG A 688 8.00 5.39 -21.21
N ALA A 689 8.46 5.03 -20.01
CA ALA A 689 9.03 3.71 -19.72
C ALA A 689 7.99 2.55 -19.83
N LYS A 690 6.72 2.80 -19.49
CA LYS A 690 5.61 1.84 -19.66
C LYS A 690 5.26 1.66 -21.14
N ASP A 691 5.29 2.71 -21.94
CA ASP A 691 5.05 2.67 -23.39
C ASP A 691 6.07 1.76 -24.10
N ALA A 692 7.36 1.90 -23.75
CA ALA A 692 8.43 1.02 -24.25
C ALA A 692 8.20 -0.45 -23.89
N ALA A 693 7.66 -0.74 -22.69
CA ALA A 693 7.30 -2.09 -22.27
C ALA A 693 6.08 -2.63 -23.05
N ILE A 694 5.07 -1.79 -23.33
CA ILE A 694 3.90 -2.14 -24.16
C ILE A 694 4.33 -2.44 -25.60
N TRP A 695 5.15 -1.57 -26.20
CA TRP A 695 5.72 -1.74 -27.54
C TRP A 695 6.47 -3.08 -27.65
N GLN A 696 7.37 -3.36 -26.70
CA GLN A 696 8.10 -4.63 -26.66
C GLN A 696 7.19 -5.85 -26.46
N PHE A 697 6.15 -5.75 -25.63
CA PHE A 697 5.21 -6.85 -25.40
C PHE A 697 4.38 -7.17 -26.65
N ASN A 698 3.94 -6.14 -27.39
CA ASN A 698 3.21 -6.32 -28.64
C ASN A 698 4.12 -6.88 -29.74
N ARG A 699 5.38 -6.44 -29.82
CA ARG A 699 6.41 -7.02 -30.70
C ARG A 699 6.76 -8.48 -30.37
N LEU A 700 6.45 -8.97 -29.17
CA LEU A 700 6.61 -10.39 -28.77
C LEU A 700 5.33 -11.23 -28.96
N LYS A 701 4.29 -10.67 -29.62
CA LYS A 701 3.09 -11.38 -30.10
C LYS A 701 3.04 -11.54 -31.62
N GLN A 702 3.69 -10.61 -32.32
CA GLN A 702 4.00 -10.70 -33.76
C GLN A 702 5.17 -11.68 -33.97
#